data_AF-K0VLP3-F1
#
_entry.id   AF-K0VLP3-F1
#
_cell.length_a   1.000
_cell.length_b   1.000
_cell.length_c   1.000
_cell.angle_alpha   90.00
_cell.angle_beta   90.00
_cell.angle_gamma   90.00
#
_symmetry.space_group_name_H-M   'P 1'
#
loop_
_entity.id
_entity.type
_entity.pdbx_description
1 polymer ?
#
loop_
_entity_poly.entity_id
_entity_poly.type
_entity_poly.pdbx_seq_one_letter_code
_entity_poly.pdbx_strand_id
1 'polypeptide(L)'
;MAQAMQKIILSAARDIPFNKLVLSQQNVRKIKAGISIEDLAEDIAHRGLLTSLNVRPELDGDGNETGIYRIPAGGRRYRALERLVAQKRLAKTAGVPCIVSKGETLEVEDSLAENVQRVSLHPLDQFRAFQTLREQGLSEEEIAARFFVSVATVRQRLRLASVSPRLLDLYAEDEMTLEQIMAFSITNDRVRQEQVWDTVSRSHSREPYYIRRLLTETAIRASDRRAVYVGVDVYEAAGGVVMRDLFEQDQGGWLRDPALLEQLALEKLKADADAIQEAEGWKWIDTAFDFPYGHTSGLRRFYGEQTEMTEEELARYDAIRAEYEKLDAEHANASEYSEATEQKLEELGTEIDRLNDRPYVFDAEDVARGGVFVSLGAGGELKIQRGFVRPEDEQNVDADPSDADGNGSVDLDDGSSVTDGSAAGGDQSEDEDETIKSLPDRLVLDLTAVRTVALRNALANDPVMAFIAVLHAFVLKTFYFYGLDSCLEITLQNAKFSQTDGLADTIWAKEIDQRQEAWGQDLPKDPNDLWAFLIALDDVSRQALFAHCASLSVNAVIEPWNKRTRAISHADQLARSIGFGMVEAGWVPTADNYLGRVTKARILQAVREAKGGQSAELIGHLKKADMAREAERLMSGSGWLPEPLRLVTDSASVERAIVETSEIADGGTVEAPAPDLPAFLTDDGDDASAPTDEIDEHQHLDAAE
;
A
#
# COMPACT_ATOMS: atom_id res chain seq x y z
N MET A 1 45.65 -86.69 -17.37
CA MET A 1 44.21 -86.95 -17.35
C MET A 1 43.50 -85.62 -17.23
N ALA A 2 42.75 -85.19 -18.25
CA ALA A 2 41.94 -83.99 -18.17
C ALA A 2 40.72 -84.28 -17.29
N GLN A 3 40.56 -83.55 -16.19
CA GLN A 3 39.31 -83.56 -15.42
C GLN A 3 38.19 -83.12 -16.35
N ALA A 4 37.22 -84.02 -16.58
CA ALA A 4 36.03 -83.68 -17.35
C ALA A 4 35.30 -82.53 -16.64
N MET A 5 35.10 -81.41 -17.35
CA MET A 5 34.27 -80.30 -16.86
C MET A 5 32.89 -80.86 -16.51
N GLN A 6 32.50 -80.76 -15.24
CA GLN A 6 31.15 -81.08 -14.81
C GLN A 6 30.18 -80.15 -15.54
N LYS A 7 29.26 -80.74 -16.31
CA LYS A 7 28.18 -79.99 -16.95
C LYS A 7 27.18 -79.58 -15.88
N ILE A 8 26.77 -78.32 -15.90
CA ILE A 8 25.75 -77.78 -15.00
C ILE A 8 24.42 -78.46 -15.33
N ILE A 9 23.75 -79.00 -14.32
CA ILE A 9 22.40 -79.56 -14.42
C ILE A 9 21.43 -78.52 -13.85
N LEU A 10 20.50 -78.04 -14.68
CA LEU A 10 19.47 -77.09 -14.24
C LEU A 10 18.38 -77.82 -13.45
N SER A 11 17.82 -77.14 -12.45
CA SER A 11 16.71 -77.68 -11.65
C SER A 11 15.42 -77.70 -12.48
N ALA A 12 14.69 -78.82 -12.46
CA ALA A 12 13.44 -78.98 -13.20
C ALA A 12 12.24 -78.37 -12.44
N ALA A 13 11.27 -77.86 -13.19
CA ALA A 13 9.98 -77.44 -12.64
C ALA A 13 9.13 -78.65 -12.27
N ARG A 14 8.47 -78.61 -11.12
CA ARG A 14 7.56 -79.64 -10.59
C ARG A 14 6.33 -79.00 -9.98
N ASP A 15 5.16 -79.55 -10.27
CA ASP A 15 3.92 -79.15 -9.61
C ASP A 15 3.84 -79.78 -8.22
N ILE A 16 3.74 -78.93 -7.19
CA ILE A 16 3.68 -79.36 -5.80
C ILE A 16 2.35 -78.89 -5.21
N PRO A 17 1.54 -79.78 -4.60
CA PRO A 17 0.31 -79.40 -3.92
C PRO A 17 0.56 -78.30 -2.87
N PHE A 18 -0.26 -77.24 -2.87
CA PHE A 18 -0.08 -76.10 -1.97
C PHE A 18 0.04 -76.50 -0.49
N ASN A 19 -0.73 -77.50 -0.04
CA ASN A 19 -0.68 -78.02 1.33
C ASN A 19 0.66 -78.70 1.72
N LYS A 20 1.57 -78.93 0.77
CA LYS A 20 2.92 -79.45 1.02
C LYS A 20 4.01 -78.35 1.02
N LEU A 21 3.62 -77.09 0.84
CA LEU A 21 4.51 -75.95 0.77
C LEU A 21 4.49 -75.16 2.10
N VAL A 22 5.67 -74.88 2.66
CA VAL A 22 5.84 -74.14 3.92
C VAL A 22 6.82 -72.99 3.73
N LEU A 23 6.51 -71.82 4.27
CA LEU A 23 7.40 -70.65 4.18
C LEU A 23 8.65 -70.84 5.05
N SER A 24 9.85 -70.64 4.50
CA SER A 24 11.09 -70.68 5.31
C SER A 24 11.20 -69.44 6.22
N GLN A 25 11.74 -69.63 7.43
CA GLN A 25 12.05 -68.53 8.36
C GLN A 25 13.25 -67.67 7.91
N GLN A 26 14.01 -68.11 6.90
CA GLN A 26 15.24 -67.46 6.43
C GLN A 26 15.03 -66.43 5.31
N ASN A 27 13.79 -66.00 5.06
CA ASN A 27 13.48 -64.98 4.06
C ASN A 27 14.01 -63.59 4.49
N VAL A 28 14.83 -62.98 3.62
CA VAL A 28 15.53 -61.72 3.91
C VAL A 28 14.59 -60.50 3.84
N ARG A 29 13.47 -60.59 3.10
CA ARG A 29 12.55 -59.46 2.88
C ARG A 29 11.51 -59.35 4.01
N LYS A 30 11.80 -58.52 5.02
CA LYS A 30 10.95 -58.30 6.20
C LYS A 30 10.00 -57.09 6.08
N ILE A 31 10.37 -56.09 5.27
CA ILE A 31 9.61 -54.84 5.08
C ILE A 31 8.57 -55.02 3.96
N LYS A 32 7.32 -54.63 4.20
CA LYS A 32 6.22 -54.66 3.23
C LYS A 32 6.34 -53.48 2.26
N ALA A 33 7.06 -53.63 1.15
CA ALA A 33 7.16 -52.63 0.09
C ALA A 33 6.67 -53.17 -1.27
N GLY A 34 5.86 -52.38 -1.99
CA GLY A 34 5.27 -52.70 -3.30
C GLY A 34 3.82 -53.19 -3.23
N ILE A 35 3.33 -53.81 -4.31
CA ILE A 35 1.94 -54.32 -4.49
C ILE A 35 1.44 -55.07 -3.24
N SER A 36 0.21 -54.81 -2.80
CA SER A 36 -0.35 -55.49 -1.64
C SER A 36 -0.48 -57.02 -1.87
N ILE A 37 -0.62 -57.80 -0.80
CA ILE A 37 -0.81 -59.26 -0.97
C ILE A 37 -2.18 -59.54 -1.60
N GLU A 38 -3.15 -58.66 -1.31
CA GLU A 38 -4.49 -58.60 -1.86
C GLU A 38 -4.46 -58.44 -3.38
N ASP A 39 -3.82 -57.38 -3.87
CA ASP A 39 -3.73 -57.10 -5.31
C ASP A 39 -2.94 -58.20 -6.03
N LEU A 40 -1.88 -58.72 -5.41
CA LEU A 40 -1.11 -59.84 -5.95
C LEU A 40 -1.94 -61.13 -6.03
N ALA A 41 -2.88 -61.35 -5.11
CA ALA A 41 -3.79 -62.48 -5.17
C ALA A 41 -4.78 -62.34 -6.33
N GLU A 42 -5.33 -61.15 -6.56
CA GLU A 42 -6.19 -60.89 -7.72
C GLU A 42 -5.44 -61.01 -9.04
N ASP A 43 -4.20 -60.53 -9.10
CA ASP A 43 -3.32 -60.69 -10.26
C ASP A 43 -3.09 -62.17 -10.60
N ILE A 44 -2.75 -62.99 -9.60
CA ILE A 44 -2.58 -64.44 -9.77
C ILE A 44 -3.90 -65.10 -10.18
N ALA A 45 -5.04 -64.67 -9.65
CA ALA A 45 -6.33 -65.22 -10.04
C ALA A 45 -6.70 -64.91 -11.50
N HIS A 46 -6.28 -63.75 -12.00
CA HIS A 46 -6.54 -63.33 -13.38
C HIS A 46 -5.54 -63.93 -14.38
N ARG A 47 -4.24 -63.93 -14.07
CA ARG A 47 -3.14 -64.26 -15.01
C ARG A 47 -2.45 -65.59 -14.73
N GLY A 48 -2.73 -66.21 -13.59
CA GLY A 48 -1.98 -67.36 -13.09
C GLY A 48 -0.63 -66.95 -12.49
N LEU A 49 0.11 -67.95 -11.98
CA LEU A 49 1.43 -67.73 -11.39
C LEU A 49 2.50 -67.60 -12.50
N LEU A 50 2.82 -66.36 -12.89
CA LEU A 50 3.79 -66.06 -13.96
C LEU A 50 5.25 -66.40 -13.61
N THR A 51 5.59 -66.50 -12.33
CA THR A 51 6.94 -66.88 -11.87
C THR A 51 6.83 -67.95 -10.81
N SER A 52 7.42 -69.11 -11.09
CA SER A 52 7.45 -70.27 -10.20
C SER A 52 8.07 -69.95 -8.83
N LEU A 53 7.68 -70.71 -7.81
CA LEU A 53 8.29 -70.62 -6.48
C LEU A 53 9.61 -71.40 -6.45
N ASN A 54 10.65 -70.86 -5.83
CA ASN A 54 11.86 -71.63 -5.54
C ASN A 54 11.66 -72.35 -4.20
N VAL A 55 11.82 -73.67 -4.21
CA VAL A 55 11.56 -74.52 -3.06
C VAL A 55 12.70 -75.51 -2.81
N ARG A 56 12.87 -75.90 -1.55
CA ARG A 56 13.79 -76.97 -1.14
C ARG A 56 13.03 -78.10 -0.46
N PRO A 57 13.34 -79.37 -0.76
CA PRO A 57 12.75 -80.48 -0.03
C PRO A 57 13.22 -80.45 1.44
N GLU A 58 12.30 -80.69 2.35
CA GLU A 58 12.63 -80.96 3.75
C GLU A 58 13.08 -82.41 3.89
N LEU A 59 14.29 -82.60 4.41
CA LEU A 59 14.90 -83.91 4.61
C LEU A 59 14.66 -84.40 6.06
N ASP A 60 14.40 -85.68 6.23
CA ASP A 60 14.34 -86.33 7.54
C ASP A 60 15.75 -86.59 8.13
N GLY A 61 15.81 -87.13 9.34
CA GLY A 61 17.07 -87.44 10.04
C GLY A 61 17.95 -88.48 9.32
N ASP A 62 17.38 -89.21 8.35
CA ASP A 62 18.06 -90.22 7.54
C ASP A 62 18.40 -89.69 6.12
N GLY A 63 18.10 -88.42 5.83
CA GLY A 63 18.40 -87.74 4.57
C GLY A 63 17.39 -87.99 3.43
N ASN A 64 16.22 -88.57 3.72
CA ASN A 64 15.16 -88.79 2.73
C ASN A 64 14.19 -87.60 2.67
N GLU A 65 13.59 -87.37 1.50
CA GLU A 65 12.58 -86.31 1.32
C GLU A 65 11.30 -86.64 2.09
N THR A 66 10.94 -85.80 3.07
CA THR A 66 9.69 -85.93 3.88
C THR A 66 8.41 -85.69 3.07
N GLY A 67 8.56 -85.15 1.85
CA GLY A 67 7.45 -84.71 1.00
C GLY A 67 6.92 -83.32 1.31
N ILE A 68 7.49 -82.61 2.29
CA ILE A 68 7.27 -81.18 2.56
C ILE A 68 8.37 -80.37 1.87
N TYR A 69 8.02 -79.18 1.36
CA TYR A 69 8.96 -78.29 0.69
C TYR A 69 8.95 -76.90 1.32
N ARG A 70 10.14 -76.41 1.68
CA ARG A 70 10.35 -75.09 2.25
C ARG A 70 10.60 -74.05 1.16
N ILE A 71 10.07 -72.84 1.34
CA ILE A 71 10.16 -71.74 0.38
C ILE A 71 11.14 -70.69 0.90
N PRO A 72 12.43 -70.71 0.49
CA PRO A 72 13.40 -69.67 0.82
C PRO A 72 13.15 -68.35 0.05
N ALA A 73 12.60 -68.45 -1.17
CA ALA A 73 12.44 -67.36 -2.13
C ALA A 73 11.01 -67.35 -2.71
N GLY A 74 10.39 -66.17 -2.81
CA GLY A 74 8.99 -66.04 -3.27
C GLY A 74 7.89 -65.99 -2.21
N GLY A 75 8.21 -65.64 -0.96
CA GLY A 75 7.23 -65.62 0.14
C GLY A 75 5.97 -64.75 -0.05
N ARG A 76 6.04 -63.67 -0.84
CA ARG A 76 4.84 -62.84 -1.15
C ARG A 76 3.85 -63.58 -2.05
N ARG A 77 4.35 -64.31 -3.06
CA ARG A 77 3.52 -65.14 -3.96
C ARG A 77 2.88 -66.29 -3.18
N TYR A 78 3.61 -66.90 -2.25
CA TYR A 78 3.05 -67.92 -1.34
C TYR A 78 1.88 -67.37 -0.51
N ARG A 79 2.04 -66.19 0.12
CA ARG A 79 0.96 -65.56 0.91
C ARG A 79 -0.25 -65.15 0.07
N ALA A 80 -0.02 -64.72 -1.18
CA ALA A 80 -1.12 -64.44 -2.11
C ALA A 80 -1.91 -65.71 -2.46
N LEU A 81 -1.21 -66.83 -2.73
CA LEU A 81 -1.82 -68.15 -2.92
C LEU A 81 -2.55 -68.63 -1.66
N GLU A 82 -1.95 -68.45 -0.48
CA GLU A 82 -2.57 -68.75 0.82
C GLU A 82 -3.90 -68.00 0.99
N ARG A 83 -3.93 -66.73 0.60
CA ARG A 83 -5.15 -65.92 0.61
C ARG A 83 -6.20 -66.45 -0.37
N LEU A 84 -5.81 -66.82 -1.60
CA LEU A 84 -6.73 -67.42 -2.57
C LEU A 84 -7.32 -68.75 -2.06
N VAL A 85 -6.52 -69.54 -1.35
CA VAL A 85 -6.98 -70.77 -0.68
C VAL A 85 -7.95 -70.46 0.46
N ALA A 86 -7.66 -69.46 1.29
CA ALA A 86 -8.54 -69.01 2.37
C ALA A 86 -9.89 -68.49 1.83
N GLN A 87 -9.86 -67.79 0.70
CA GLN A 87 -11.05 -67.33 -0.04
C GLN A 87 -11.78 -68.44 -0.81
N LYS A 88 -11.29 -69.69 -0.77
CA LYS A 88 -11.81 -70.86 -1.52
C LYS A 88 -11.78 -70.68 -3.05
N ARG A 89 -10.97 -69.76 -3.56
CA ARG A 89 -10.73 -69.56 -5.00
C ARG A 89 -9.63 -70.48 -5.56
N LEU A 90 -8.82 -71.07 -4.68
CA LEU A 90 -7.82 -72.09 -5.02
C LEU A 90 -7.96 -73.31 -4.10
N ALA A 91 -7.89 -74.53 -4.65
CA ALA A 91 -7.93 -75.74 -3.85
C ALA A 91 -6.61 -75.96 -3.10
N LYS A 92 -6.66 -76.47 -1.85
CA LYS A 92 -5.47 -76.82 -1.06
C LYS A 92 -4.56 -77.86 -1.71
N THR A 93 -5.12 -78.67 -2.62
CA THR A 93 -4.42 -79.71 -3.38
C THR A 93 -4.01 -79.26 -4.78
N ALA A 94 -4.27 -78.00 -5.15
CA ALA A 94 -3.86 -77.47 -6.44
C ALA A 94 -2.33 -77.53 -6.58
N GLY A 95 -1.86 -78.02 -7.72
CA GLY A 95 -0.44 -78.06 -8.06
C GLY A 95 0.08 -76.65 -8.31
N VAL A 96 1.06 -76.23 -7.51
CA VAL A 96 1.75 -74.95 -7.68
C VAL A 96 3.06 -75.19 -8.42
N PRO A 97 3.34 -74.48 -9.52
CA PRO A 97 4.60 -74.61 -10.24
C PRO A 97 5.79 -74.18 -9.37
N CYS A 98 6.68 -75.11 -9.06
CA CYS A 98 7.85 -74.88 -8.22
C CYS A 98 9.14 -75.36 -8.90
N ILE A 99 10.25 -74.62 -8.71
CA ILE A 99 11.59 -75.06 -9.08
C ILE A 99 12.22 -75.65 -7.83
N VAL A 100 12.53 -76.95 -7.86
CA VAL A 100 13.09 -77.67 -6.70
C VAL A 100 14.62 -77.56 -6.73
N SER A 101 15.18 -76.74 -5.85
CA SER A 101 16.64 -76.63 -5.69
C SER A 101 17.15 -77.73 -4.76
N LYS A 102 18.18 -78.44 -5.22
CA LYS A 102 18.95 -79.41 -4.42
C LYS A 102 20.26 -78.84 -3.88
N GLY A 103 20.48 -77.53 -4.05
CA GLY A 103 21.79 -76.89 -3.92
C GLY A 103 22.44 -76.99 -2.54
N GLU A 104 23.77 -77.03 -2.53
CA GLU A 104 24.65 -76.97 -1.34
C GLU A 104 24.74 -75.54 -0.74
N THR A 105 24.15 -74.53 -1.39
CA THR A 105 24.12 -73.13 -0.94
C THR A 105 23.20 -72.94 0.28
N LEU A 106 23.36 -71.85 1.02
CA LEU A 106 22.48 -71.53 2.16
C LEU A 106 21.12 -70.96 1.68
N GLU A 107 20.03 -71.26 2.38
CA GLU A 107 18.68 -70.74 2.04
C GLU A 107 18.62 -69.18 2.01
N VAL A 108 19.42 -68.52 2.86
CA VAL A 108 19.58 -67.04 2.89
C VAL A 108 20.21 -66.52 1.59
N GLU A 109 21.19 -67.24 1.03
CA GLU A 109 21.91 -66.84 -0.18
C GLU A 109 20.99 -66.89 -1.40
N ASP A 110 20.21 -67.96 -1.53
CA ASP A 110 19.22 -68.10 -2.60
C ASP A 110 18.15 -66.99 -2.53
N SER A 111 17.71 -66.63 -1.31
CA SER A 111 16.76 -65.55 -1.07
C SER A 111 17.34 -64.17 -1.40
N LEU A 112 18.60 -63.92 -1.06
CA LEU A 112 19.29 -62.67 -1.37
C LEU A 112 19.56 -62.54 -2.87
N ALA A 113 20.05 -63.60 -3.52
CA ALA A 113 20.35 -63.62 -4.95
C ALA A 113 19.08 -63.33 -5.78
N GLU A 114 17.94 -63.94 -5.45
CA GLU A 114 16.66 -63.66 -6.12
C GLU A 114 16.27 -62.18 -6.05
N ASN A 115 16.49 -61.53 -4.90
CA ASN A 115 16.07 -60.14 -4.70
C ASN A 115 17.08 -59.13 -5.26
N VAL A 116 18.39 -59.40 -5.16
CA VAL A 116 19.47 -58.48 -5.58
C VAL A 116 19.67 -58.51 -7.09
N GLN A 117 19.59 -59.69 -7.72
CA GLN A 117 19.78 -59.82 -9.17
C GLN A 117 18.53 -59.40 -9.97
N ARG A 118 17.44 -59.05 -9.29
CA ARG A 118 16.21 -58.55 -9.93
C ARG A 118 16.41 -57.10 -10.36
N VAL A 119 16.80 -56.92 -11.62
CA VAL A 119 16.76 -55.59 -12.26
C VAL A 119 15.30 -55.22 -12.50
N SER A 120 14.89 -54.10 -11.91
CA SER A 120 13.54 -53.56 -12.16
C SER A 120 13.45 -53.07 -13.61
N LEU A 121 12.28 -53.23 -14.21
CA LEU A 121 12.03 -52.73 -15.56
C LEU A 121 12.32 -51.24 -15.63
N HIS A 122 13.11 -50.81 -16.62
CA HIS A 122 13.47 -49.40 -16.78
C HIS A 122 12.19 -48.55 -16.88
N PRO A 123 12.12 -47.36 -16.25
CA PRO A 123 10.91 -46.53 -16.31
C PRO A 123 10.43 -46.28 -17.74
N LEU A 124 11.36 -46.09 -18.69
CA LEU A 124 11.03 -45.90 -20.11
C LEU A 124 10.27 -47.09 -20.72
N ASP A 125 10.64 -48.32 -20.37
CA ASP A 125 9.98 -49.51 -20.89
C ASP A 125 8.54 -49.62 -20.35
N GLN A 126 8.32 -49.18 -19.10
CA GLN A 126 6.96 -49.07 -18.55
C GLN A 126 6.13 -48.03 -19.30
N PHE A 127 6.73 -46.89 -19.68
CA PHE A 127 6.05 -45.84 -20.43
C PHE A 127 5.63 -46.33 -21.83
N ARG A 128 6.57 -46.97 -22.55
CA ARG A 128 6.33 -47.57 -23.87
C ARG A 128 5.26 -48.67 -23.79
N ALA A 129 5.31 -49.53 -22.78
CA ALA A 129 4.30 -50.57 -22.59
C ALA A 129 2.89 -50.00 -22.38
N PHE A 130 2.73 -48.94 -21.58
CA PHE A 130 1.43 -48.30 -21.36
C PHE A 130 0.95 -47.58 -22.63
N GLN A 131 1.86 -46.96 -23.39
CA GLN A 131 1.53 -46.36 -24.67
C GLN A 131 1.04 -47.40 -25.68
N THR A 132 1.71 -48.54 -25.80
CA THR A 132 1.28 -49.64 -26.69
C THR A 132 -0.10 -50.16 -26.31
N LEU A 133 -0.42 -50.27 -25.02
CA LEU A 133 -1.76 -50.68 -24.58
C LEU A 133 -2.83 -49.64 -24.94
N ARG A 134 -2.52 -48.35 -24.82
CA ARG A 134 -3.43 -47.28 -25.26
C ARG A 134 -3.65 -47.31 -26.77
N GLU A 135 -2.60 -47.57 -27.55
CA GLU A 135 -2.68 -47.75 -29.01
C GLU A 135 -3.50 -48.98 -29.42
N GLN A 136 -3.57 -50.00 -28.56
CA GLN A 136 -4.44 -51.18 -28.71
C GLN A 136 -5.91 -50.91 -28.31
N GLY A 137 -6.26 -49.68 -27.92
CA GLY A 137 -7.64 -49.25 -27.67
C GLY A 137 -8.10 -49.31 -26.21
N LEU A 138 -7.18 -49.54 -25.26
CA LEU A 138 -7.51 -49.55 -23.83
C LEU A 138 -7.61 -48.13 -23.26
N SER A 139 -8.59 -47.89 -22.40
CA SER A 139 -8.71 -46.61 -21.68
C SER A 139 -7.68 -46.47 -20.55
N GLU A 140 -7.42 -45.26 -20.08
CA GLU A 140 -6.50 -45.01 -18.97
C GLU A 140 -6.97 -45.67 -17.68
N GLU A 141 -8.29 -45.69 -17.44
CA GLU A 141 -8.94 -46.35 -16.31
C GLU A 141 -8.79 -47.87 -16.38
N GLU A 142 -8.94 -48.46 -17.57
CA GLU A 142 -8.76 -49.89 -17.78
C GLU A 142 -7.29 -50.31 -17.57
N ILE A 143 -6.34 -49.50 -18.05
CA ILE A 143 -4.91 -49.73 -17.82
C ILE A 143 -4.62 -49.62 -16.31
N ALA A 144 -5.12 -48.59 -15.63
CA ALA A 144 -4.94 -48.39 -14.20
C ALA A 144 -5.42 -49.61 -13.39
N ALA A 145 -6.64 -50.07 -13.67
CA ALA A 145 -7.21 -51.26 -13.03
C ALA A 145 -6.40 -52.53 -13.30
N ARG A 146 -5.94 -52.75 -14.53
CA ARG A 146 -5.18 -53.95 -14.92
C ARG A 146 -3.81 -54.06 -14.25
N PHE A 147 -3.18 -52.93 -13.94
CA PHE A 147 -1.85 -52.88 -13.34
C PHE A 147 -1.84 -52.48 -11.87
N PHE A 148 -3.02 -52.29 -11.26
CA PHE A 148 -3.19 -51.87 -9.86
C PHE A 148 -2.42 -50.57 -9.55
N VAL A 149 -2.52 -49.59 -10.46
CA VAL A 149 -1.96 -48.25 -10.29
C VAL A 149 -3.06 -47.21 -10.39
N SER A 150 -2.83 -45.99 -9.90
CA SER A 150 -3.82 -44.92 -10.05
C SER A 150 -3.91 -44.45 -11.50
N VAL A 151 -5.07 -43.91 -11.90
CA VAL A 151 -5.26 -43.29 -13.22
C VAL A 151 -4.27 -42.13 -13.42
N ALA A 152 -3.98 -41.36 -12.36
CA ALA A 152 -2.97 -40.32 -12.38
C ALA A 152 -1.56 -40.86 -12.74
N THR A 153 -1.17 -42.01 -12.18
CA THR A 153 0.10 -42.66 -12.54
C THR A 153 0.13 -43.11 -14.00
N VAL A 154 -0.99 -43.59 -14.56
CA VAL A 154 -1.08 -43.94 -15.98
C VAL A 154 -0.93 -42.67 -16.85
N ARG A 155 -1.64 -41.58 -16.52
CA ARG A 155 -1.53 -40.29 -17.21
C ARG A 155 -0.11 -39.74 -17.21
N GLN A 156 0.56 -39.74 -16.07
CA GLN A 156 1.96 -39.31 -15.94
C GLN A 156 2.90 -40.16 -16.82
N ARG A 157 2.75 -41.48 -16.82
CA ARG A 157 3.59 -42.38 -17.65
C ARG A 157 3.34 -42.16 -19.15
N LEU A 158 2.09 -42.00 -19.55
CA LEU A 158 1.73 -41.70 -20.93
C LEU A 158 2.21 -40.31 -21.37
N ARG A 159 2.27 -39.35 -20.43
CA ARG A 159 2.84 -38.03 -20.67
C ARG A 159 4.34 -38.11 -20.97
N LEU A 160 5.09 -38.89 -20.19
CA LEU A 160 6.53 -39.11 -20.45
C LEU A 160 6.77 -39.83 -21.77
N ALA A 161 5.91 -40.79 -22.13
CA ALA A 161 5.98 -41.47 -23.42
C ALA A 161 5.79 -40.53 -24.63
N SER A 162 5.18 -39.35 -24.42
CA SER A 162 4.90 -38.40 -25.50
C SER A 162 6.07 -37.49 -25.87
N VAL A 163 7.10 -37.41 -25.01
CA VAL A 163 8.34 -36.62 -25.20
C VAL A 163 9.08 -37.08 -26.46
N SER A 164 9.91 -36.20 -27.06
CA SER A 164 10.67 -36.51 -28.27
C SER A 164 11.41 -37.86 -28.17
N PRO A 165 11.31 -38.74 -29.19
CA PRO A 165 12.05 -39.99 -29.23
C PRO A 165 13.55 -39.82 -28.98
N ARG A 166 14.16 -38.74 -29.50
CA ARG A 166 15.58 -38.42 -29.30
C ARG A 166 15.92 -38.24 -27.82
N LEU A 167 15.07 -37.56 -27.07
CA LEU A 167 15.26 -37.35 -25.63
C LEU A 167 15.02 -38.64 -24.84
N LEU A 168 14.07 -39.48 -25.28
CA LEU A 168 13.83 -40.77 -24.67
C LEU A 168 15.01 -41.74 -24.87
N ASP A 169 15.66 -41.68 -26.02
CA ASP A 169 16.86 -42.50 -26.29
C ASP A 169 18.05 -42.03 -25.44
N LEU A 170 18.25 -40.70 -25.28
CA LEU A 170 19.24 -40.15 -24.34
C LEU A 170 18.98 -40.56 -22.88
N TYR A 171 17.70 -40.62 -22.48
CA TYR A 171 17.32 -41.16 -21.17
C TYR A 171 17.59 -42.66 -21.06
N ALA A 172 17.42 -43.43 -22.15
CA ALA A 172 17.73 -44.86 -22.17
C ALA A 172 19.23 -45.16 -22.08
N GLU A 173 20.07 -44.23 -22.55
CA GLU A 173 21.53 -44.30 -22.52
C GLU A 173 22.15 -43.70 -21.24
N ASP A 174 21.32 -43.41 -20.22
CA ASP A 174 21.72 -42.77 -18.95
C ASP A 174 22.39 -41.37 -19.11
N GLU A 175 22.24 -40.72 -20.27
CA GLU A 175 22.74 -39.34 -20.49
C GLU A 175 21.84 -38.27 -19.86
N MET A 176 20.62 -38.65 -19.48
CA MET A 176 19.62 -37.79 -18.85
C MET A 176 18.98 -38.51 -17.66
N THR A 177 18.61 -37.75 -16.64
CA THR A 177 17.93 -38.25 -15.43
C THR A 177 16.41 -38.25 -15.58
N LEU A 178 15.71 -39.01 -14.71
CA LEU A 178 14.24 -39.05 -14.70
C LEU A 178 13.63 -37.66 -14.46
N GLU A 179 14.23 -36.84 -13.60
CA GLU A 179 13.72 -35.50 -13.30
C GLU A 179 13.84 -34.54 -14.48
N GLN A 180 14.91 -34.67 -15.28
CA GLN A 180 15.10 -33.88 -16.49
C GLN A 180 14.07 -34.25 -17.58
N ILE A 181 13.83 -35.54 -17.83
CA ILE A 181 12.80 -35.95 -18.80
C ILE A 181 11.39 -35.53 -18.33
N MET A 182 11.11 -35.57 -17.02
CA MET A 182 9.86 -35.05 -16.46
C MET A 182 9.66 -33.56 -16.77
N ALA A 183 10.71 -32.74 -16.67
CA ALA A 183 10.63 -31.32 -17.03
C ALA A 183 10.28 -31.09 -18.51
N PHE A 184 10.82 -31.89 -19.43
CA PHE A 184 10.48 -31.80 -20.87
C PHE A 184 9.03 -32.16 -21.18
N SER A 185 8.38 -32.88 -20.28
CA SER A 185 6.99 -33.29 -20.42
C SER A 185 5.99 -32.14 -20.24
N ILE A 186 6.40 -30.92 -19.86
CA ILE A 186 5.50 -29.76 -19.79
C ILE A 186 4.87 -29.43 -21.15
N THR A 187 5.62 -29.56 -22.24
CA THR A 187 5.13 -29.27 -23.60
C THR A 187 5.01 -30.53 -24.44
N ASN A 188 4.12 -30.52 -25.43
CA ASN A 188 4.03 -31.55 -26.47
C ASN A 188 4.89 -31.23 -27.71
N ASP A 189 5.47 -30.03 -27.76
CA ASP A 189 6.27 -29.59 -28.90
C ASP A 189 7.66 -30.24 -28.86
N ARG A 190 7.79 -31.33 -29.63
CA ARG A 190 9.03 -32.10 -29.74
C ARG A 190 10.19 -31.27 -30.31
N VAL A 191 9.91 -30.32 -31.20
CA VAL A 191 10.96 -29.47 -31.79
C VAL A 191 11.50 -28.53 -30.72
N ARG A 192 10.62 -27.91 -29.93
CA ARG A 192 11.03 -27.05 -28.81
C ARG A 192 11.78 -27.83 -27.74
N GLN A 193 11.34 -29.04 -27.40
CA GLN A 193 12.04 -29.93 -26.47
C GLN A 193 13.49 -30.19 -26.89
N GLU A 194 13.71 -30.56 -28.16
CA GLU A 194 15.06 -30.81 -28.68
C GLU A 194 15.93 -29.56 -28.72
N GLN A 195 15.37 -28.41 -29.11
CA GLN A 195 16.09 -27.12 -29.08
C GLN A 195 16.53 -26.73 -27.67
N VAL A 196 15.66 -26.91 -26.67
CA VAL A 196 15.99 -26.64 -25.27
C VAL A 196 17.07 -27.62 -24.79
N TRP A 197 17.00 -28.90 -25.16
CA TRP A 197 18.06 -29.86 -24.84
C TRP A 197 19.41 -29.51 -25.48
N ASP A 198 19.44 -29.10 -26.75
CA ASP A 198 20.67 -28.68 -27.42
C ASP A 198 21.30 -27.44 -26.74
N THR A 199 20.48 -26.61 -26.10
CA THR A 199 20.94 -25.47 -25.29
C THR A 199 21.44 -25.93 -23.91
N VAL A 200 20.66 -26.76 -23.21
CA VAL A 200 20.93 -27.22 -21.85
C VAL A 200 22.11 -28.19 -21.78
N SER A 201 22.27 -29.05 -22.78
CA SER A 201 23.41 -29.98 -22.87
C SER A 201 24.75 -29.24 -22.96
N ARG A 202 24.77 -28.03 -23.52
CA ARG A 202 25.95 -27.16 -23.61
C ARG A 202 26.17 -26.28 -22.38
N SER A 203 25.16 -26.12 -21.51
CA SER A 203 25.29 -25.34 -20.28
C SER A 203 25.80 -26.16 -19.11
N HIS A 204 26.36 -25.48 -18.10
CA HIS A 204 26.79 -26.11 -16.86
C HIS A 204 25.61 -26.47 -15.94
N SER A 205 24.49 -25.76 -16.07
CA SER A 205 23.24 -26.01 -15.34
C SER A 205 22.31 -26.87 -16.17
N ARG A 206 22.08 -28.11 -15.73
CA ARG A 206 21.13 -29.07 -16.34
C ARG A 206 19.97 -29.40 -15.40
N GLU A 207 19.70 -28.52 -14.44
CA GLU A 207 18.68 -28.75 -13.42
C GLU A 207 17.27 -28.72 -14.02
N PRO A 208 16.32 -29.55 -13.51
CA PRO A 208 14.95 -29.59 -14.01
C PRO A 208 14.25 -28.23 -14.05
N TYR A 209 14.43 -27.40 -13.01
CA TYR A 209 13.87 -26.05 -12.96
C TYR A 209 14.32 -25.17 -14.15
N TYR A 210 15.60 -25.24 -14.53
CA TYR A 210 16.14 -24.46 -15.64
C TYR A 210 15.56 -24.92 -16.99
N ILE A 211 15.39 -26.24 -17.17
CA ILE A 211 14.72 -26.81 -18.34
C ILE A 211 13.28 -26.29 -18.44
N ARG A 212 12.50 -26.33 -17.36
CA ARG A 212 11.12 -25.81 -17.33
C ARG A 212 11.09 -24.34 -17.71
N ARG A 213 11.97 -23.52 -17.13
CA ARG A 213 12.07 -22.09 -17.42
C ARG A 213 12.27 -21.80 -18.91
N LEU A 214 13.15 -22.54 -19.58
CA LEU A 214 13.39 -22.37 -21.03
C LEU A 214 12.20 -22.85 -21.88
N LEU A 215 11.51 -23.90 -21.45
CA LEU A 215 10.32 -24.40 -22.13
C LEU A 215 9.13 -23.44 -22.01
N THR A 216 9.02 -22.71 -20.91
CA THR A 216 7.92 -21.78 -20.62
C THR A 216 8.28 -20.31 -20.79
N GLU A 217 9.46 -19.99 -21.34
CA GLU A 217 9.99 -18.61 -21.41
C GLU A 217 9.04 -17.64 -22.14
N THR A 218 8.38 -18.11 -23.19
CA THR A 218 7.43 -17.31 -23.99
C THR A 218 5.99 -17.40 -23.49
N ALA A 219 5.73 -18.20 -22.46
CA ALA A 219 4.40 -18.46 -21.94
C ALA A 219 4.13 -17.65 -20.68
N ILE A 220 2.87 -17.29 -20.46
CA ILE A 220 2.43 -16.53 -19.29
C ILE A 220 1.91 -17.50 -18.22
N ARG A 221 2.29 -17.30 -16.96
CA ARG A 221 1.75 -18.12 -15.86
C ARG A 221 0.27 -17.83 -15.65
N ALA A 222 -0.52 -18.83 -15.28
CA ALA A 222 -1.93 -18.65 -14.93
C ALA A 222 -2.15 -17.70 -13.75
N SER A 223 -1.13 -17.50 -12.91
CA SER A 223 -1.12 -16.52 -11.81
C SER A 223 -0.81 -15.08 -12.24
N ASP A 224 -0.54 -14.80 -13.52
CA ASP A 224 -0.39 -13.43 -14.02
C ASP A 224 -1.73 -12.69 -13.88
N ARG A 225 -1.69 -11.42 -13.45
CA ARG A 225 -2.89 -10.60 -13.25
C ARG A 225 -3.85 -10.61 -14.44
N ARG A 226 -3.35 -10.67 -15.68
CA ARG A 226 -4.20 -10.74 -16.88
C ARG A 226 -4.88 -12.11 -17.01
N ALA A 227 -4.17 -13.18 -16.70
CA ALA A 227 -4.70 -14.54 -16.75
C ALA A 227 -5.76 -14.78 -15.67
N VAL A 228 -5.55 -14.24 -14.47
CA VAL A 228 -6.56 -14.27 -13.39
C VAL A 228 -7.78 -13.44 -13.76
N TYR A 229 -7.57 -12.22 -14.28
CA TYR A 229 -8.67 -11.33 -14.69
C TYR A 229 -9.53 -11.91 -15.81
N VAL A 230 -8.93 -12.51 -16.85
CA VAL A 230 -9.68 -13.16 -17.94
C VAL A 230 -10.29 -14.48 -17.48
N GLY A 231 -9.55 -15.25 -16.69
CA GLY A 231 -9.88 -16.62 -16.31
C GLY A 231 -9.35 -17.66 -17.32
N VAL A 232 -8.78 -18.75 -16.81
CA VAL A 232 -8.19 -19.82 -17.64
C VAL A 232 -9.24 -20.50 -18.52
N ASP A 233 -10.45 -20.70 -18.01
CA ASP A 233 -11.54 -21.35 -18.75
C ASP A 233 -11.98 -20.53 -19.97
N VAL A 234 -12.02 -19.20 -19.83
CA VAL A 234 -12.35 -18.27 -20.94
C VAL A 234 -11.25 -18.30 -22.00
N TYR A 235 -9.99 -18.31 -21.57
CA TYR A 235 -8.85 -18.44 -22.47
C TYR A 235 -8.86 -19.77 -23.24
N GLU A 236 -9.14 -20.90 -22.58
CA GLU A 236 -9.28 -22.21 -23.24
C GLU A 236 -10.49 -22.24 -24.20
N ALA A 237 -11.62 -21.65 -23.81
CA ALA A 237 -12.80 -21.54 -24.68
C ALA A 237 -12.55 -20.70 -25.95
N ALA A 238 -11.67 -19.71 -25.87
CA ALA A 238 -11.21 -18.91 -27.01
C ALA A 238 -10.18 -19.65 -27.90
N GLY A 239 -9.87 -20.92 -27.60
CA GLY A 239 -8.91 -21.73 -28.35
C GLY A 239 -7.47 -21.61 -27.85
N GLY A 240 -7.25 -20.95 -26.72
CA GLY A 240 -5.96 -20.86 -26.05
C GLY A 240 -5.46 -22.22 -25.56
N VAL A 241 -4.14 -22.42 -25.56
CA VAL A 241 -3.52 -23.68 -25.11
C VAL A 241 -2.82 -23.45 -23.78
N VAL A 242 -3.25 -24.17 -22.75
CA VAL A 242 -2.64 -24.17 -21.42
C VAL A 242 -1.75 -25.39 -21.27
N MET A 243 -0.48 -25.17 -21.00
CA MET A 243 0.48 -26.21 -20.62
C MET A 243 0.37 -26.43 -19.12
N ARG A 244 0.12 -27.67 -18.70
CA ARG A 244 0.05 -28.05 -17.28
C ARG A 244 1.14 -29.08 -16.98
N ASP A 245 1.91 -28.87 -15.92
CA ASP A 245 2.89 -29.84 -15.42
C ASP A 245 2.15 -30.90 -14.59
N LEU A 246 2.10 -32.14 -15.06
CA LEU A 246 1.48 -33.25 -14.32
C LEU A 246 2.33 -33.76 -13.15
N PHE A 247 3.53 -33.22 -12.97
CA PHE A 247 4.51 -33.64 -11.95
C PHE A 247 4.72 -32.60 -10.85
N GLU A 248 4.25 -31.36 -11.01
CA GLU A 248 4.33 -30.29 -10.00
C GLU A 248 3.01 -29.53 -9.85
N GLN A 249 2.81 -28.90 -8.69
CA GLN A 249 1.70 -27.96 -8.49
C GLN A 249 2.04 -26.63 -9.16
N ASP A 250 1.49 -26.40 -10.34
CA ASP A 250 1.81 -25.28 -11.21
C ASP A 250 0.78 -24.13 -11.17
N GLN A 251 -0.07 -24.09 -10.14
CA GLN A 251 -1.02 -23.00 -9.88
C GLN A 251 -1.85 -22.62 -11.12
N GLY A 252 -2.31 -23.61 -11.90
CA GLY A 252 -3.13 -23.41 -13.09
C GLY A 252 -2.38 -23.47 -14.42
N GLY A 253 -1.05 -23.57 -14.40
CA GLY A 253 -0.21 -23.84 -15.58
C GLY A 253 0.27 -22.59 -16.32
N TRP A 254 0.65 -22.77 -17.59
CA TRP A 254 1.23 -21.74 -18.46
C TRP A 254 0.43 -21.57 -19.76
N LEU A 255 -0.04 -20.36 -20.02
CA LEU A 255 -0.76 -19.95 -21.22
C LEU A 255 0.25 -19.70 -22.35
N ARG A 256 0.13 -20.46 -23.44
CA ARG A 256 1.12 -20.49 -24.53
C ARG A 256 1.04 -19.28 -25.46
N ASP A 257 -0.12 -18.65 -25.56
CA ASP A 257 -0.39 -17.54 -26.47
C ASP A 257 -0.62 -16.24 -25.67
N PRO A 258 0.45 -15.43 -25.48
CA PRO A 258 0.36 -14.12 -24.86
C PRO A 258 -0.55 -13.14 -25.59
N ALA A 259 -0.58 -13.19 -26.93
CA ALA A 259 -1.31 -12.23 -27.74
C ALA A 259 -2.83 -12.46 -27.61
N LEU A 260 -3.25 -13.72 -27.61
CA LEU A 260 -4.65 -14.07 -27.34
C LEU A 260 -5.07 -13.64 -25.93
N LEU A 261 -4.23 -13.86 -24.92
CA LEU A 261 -4.53 -13.44 -23.54
C LEU A 261 -4.66 -11.92 -23.44
N GLU A 262 -3.72 -11.18 -24.06
CA GLU A 262 -3.73 -9.73 -24.10
C GLU A 262 -4.98 -9.19 -24.80
N GLN A 263 -5.37 -9.78 -25.93
CA GLN A 263 -6.60 -9.42 -26.64
C GLN A 263 -7.84 -9.61 -25.75
N LEU A 264 -8.01 -10.79 -25.14
CA LEU A 264 -9.16 -11.07 -24.27
C LEU A 264 -9.19 -10.15 -23.04
N ALA A 265 -8.02 -9.84 -22.47
CA ALA A 265 -7.91 -8.94 -21.33
C ALA A 265 -8.27 -7.51 -21.70
N LEU A 266 -7.85 -7.02 -22.88
CA LEU A 266 -8.22 -5.70 -23.39
C LEU A 266 -9.73 -5.60 -23.72
N GLU A 267 -10.29 -6.64 -24.34
CA GLU A 267 -11.72 -6.70 -24.64
C GLU A 267 -12.57 -6.67 -23.37
N LYS A 268 -12.17 -7.44 -22.34
CA LYS A 268 -12.85 -7.43 -21.04
C LYS A 268 -12.67 -6.09 -20.31
N LEU A 269 -11.46 -5.54 -20.29
CA LEU A 269 -11.18 -4.25 -19.65
C LEU A 269 -11.97 -3.11 -20.29
N LYS A 270 -12.13 -3.14 -21.61
CA LYS A 270 -12.98 -2.19 -22.34
C LYS A 270 -14.45 -2.35 -21.98
N ALA A 271 -14.97 -3.58 -21.93
CA ALA A 271 -16.36 -3.82 -21.53
C ALA A 271 -16.65 -3.33 -20.10
N ASP A 272 -15.72 -3.56 -19.16
CA ASP A 272 -15.85 -3.07 -17.78
C ASP A 272 -15.76 -1.53 -17.72
N ALA A 273 -14.89 -0.91 -18.52
CA ALA A 273 -14.81 0.54 -18.63
C ALA A 273 -16.09 1.16 -19.22
N ASP A 274 -16.63 0.58 -20.30
CA ASP A 274 -17.89 1.02 -20.91
C ASP A 274 -19.05 0.91 -19.88
N ALA A 275 -19.10 -0.19 -19.11
CA ALA A 275 -20.09 -0.37 -18.05
C ALA A 275 -19.96 0.68 -16.91
N ILE A 276 -18.74 1.04 -16.52
CA ILE A 276 -18.49 2.11 -15.55
C ILE A 276 -18.92 3.47 -16.13
N GLN A 277 -18.64 3.73 -17.41
CA GLN A 277 -19.03 4.98 -18.05
C GLN A 277 -20.55 5.13 -18.11
N GLU A 278 -21.27 4.07 -18.49
CA GLU A 278 -22.73 4.09 -18.57
C GLU A 278 -23.40 4.20 -17.19
N ALA A 279 -22.84 3.54 -16.17
CA ALA A 279 -23.40 3.56 -14.82
C ALA A 279 -23.16 4.90 -14.10
N GLU A 280 -21.98 5.49 -14.28
CA GLU A 280 -21.54 6.64 -13.48
C GLU A 280 -21.50 7.96 -14.27
N GLY A 281 -21.36 7.94 -15.60
CA GLY A 281 -21.46 9.14 -16.45
C GLY A 281 -20.17 9.94 -16.64
N TRP A 282 -19.00 9.36 -16.35
CA TRP A 282 -17.70 10.05 -16.46
C TRP A 282 -17.39 10.55 -17.88
N LYS A 283 -16.77 11.74 -17.96
CA LYS A 283 -16.39 12.38 -19.22
C LYS A 283 -15.38 11.55 -20.01
N TRP A 284 -14.40 10.98 -19.32
CA TRP A 284 -13.39 10.13 -19.91
C TRP A 284 -13.03 8.98 -18.98
N ILE A 285 -12.66 7.86 -19.57
CA ILE A 285 -12.09 6.72 -18.87
C ILE A 285 -10.81 6.33 -19.61
N ASP A 286 -9.74 6.16 -18.86
CA ASP A 286 -8.47 5.66 -19.40
C ASP A 286 -8.18 4.27 -18.81
N THR A 287 -7.83 3.33 -19.68
CA THR A 287 -7.73 1.91 -19.34
C THR A 287 -6.34 1.41 -19.71
N ALA A 288 -5.66 0.80 -18.76
CA ALA A 288 -4.38 0.12 -19.00
C ALA A 288 -4.24 -1.04 -18.02
N PHE A 289 -3.46 -2.08 -18.36
CA PHE A 289 -3.14 -3.12 -17.38
C PHE A 289 -2.40 -2.56 -16.16
N ASP A 290 -1.60 -1.52 -16.38
CA ASP A 290 -0.84 -0.82 -15.37
C ASP A 290 -0.54 0.59 -15.85
N PHE A 291 -0.48 1.54 -14.93
CA PHE A 291 -0.07 2.90 -15.23
C PHE A 291 1.30 3.20 -14.62
N PRO A 292 2.20 3.89 -15.34
CA PRO A 292 3.45 4.35 -14.77
C PRO A 292 3.23 5.18 -13.50
N TYR A 293 4.21 5.15 -12.60
CA TYR A 293 4.21 6.01 -11.42
C TYR A 293 4.09 7.48 -11.86
N GLY A 294 3.20 8.22 -11.20
CA GLY A 294 2.96 9.64 -11.49
C GLY A 294 2.09 9.92 -12.73
N HIS A 295 1.39 8.95 -13.31
CA HIS A 295 0.43 9.18 -14.41
C HIS A 295 -0.71 10.16 -14.05
N THR A 296 -0.97 10.36 -12.76
CA THR A 296 -1.95 11.34 -12.25
C THR A 296 -1.35 12.74 -12.03
N SER A 297 -0.05 12.92 -12.28
CA SER A 297 0.63 14.21 -12.05
C SER A 297 0.07 15.28 -12.98
N GLY A 298 -0.30 16.43 -12.41
CA GLY A 298 -0.90 17.53 -13.16
C GLY A 298 -2.42 17.42 -13.34
N LEU A 299 -3.06 16.38 -12.81
CA LEU A 299 -4.52 16.26 -12.76
C LEU A 299 -5.05 16.75 -11.41
N ARG A 300 -6.14 17.54 -11.41
CA ARG A 300 -6.83 17.89 -10.18
C ARG A 300 -7.64 16.70 -9.71
N ARG A 301 -7.49 16.33 -8.43
CA ARG A 301 -8.29 15.29 -7.81
C ARG A 301 -9.44 15.88 -7.01
N PHE A 302 -10.60 15.27 -7.10
CA PHE A 302 -11.74 15.49 -6.20
C PHE A 302 -12.21 14.15 -5.64
N TYR A 303 -12.94 14.20 -4.54
CA TYR A 303 -13.37 13.03 -3.80
C TYR A 303 -14.89 13.03 -3.71
N GLY A 304 -15.48 11.84 -3.80
CA GLY A 304 -16.90 11.66 -3.53
C GLY A 304 -17.16 11.67 -2.03
N GLU A 305 -18.41 11.89 -1.66
CA GLU A 305 -18.87 11.81 -0.28
C GLU A 305 -19.46 10.41 -0.03
N GLN A 306 -19.13 9.82 1.11
CA GLN A 306 -19.73 8.55 1.51
C GLN A 306 -21.14 8.82 2.03
N THR A 307 -22.14 8.09 1.52
CA THR A 307 -23.52 8.27 1.98
C THR A 307 -23.64 7.87 3.45
N GLU A 308 -24.26 8.73 4.26
CA GLU A 308 -24.57 8.42 5.66
C GLU A 308 -25.54 7.24 5.75
N MET A 309 -25.34 6.38 6.75
CA MET A 309 -26.20 5.22 6.99
C MET A 309 -27.56 5.70 7.50
N THR A 310 -28.65 5.23 6.87
CA THR A 310 -29.99 5.58 7.34
C THR A 310 -30.25 4.98 8.72
N GLU A 311 -31.18 5.55 9.49
CA GLU A 311 -31.52 5.05 10.84
C GLU A 311 -31.92 3.56 10.84
N GLU A 312 -32.64 3.11 9.81
CA GLU A 312 -33.05 1.70 9.66
C GLU A 312 -31.86 0.77 9.38
N GLU A 313 -30.89 1.24 8.60
CA GLU A 313 -29.68 0.48 8.28
C GLU A 313 -28.70 0.46 9.43
N LEU A 314 -28.59 1.55 10.21
CA LEU A 314 -27.78 1.62 11.42
C LEU A 314 -28.30 0.64 12.47
N ALA A 315 -29.62 0.60 12.68
CA ALA A 315 -30.26 -0.38 13.57
C ALA A 315 -30.03 -1.82 13.11
N ARG A 316 -30.01 -2.07 11.79
CA ARG A 316 -29.69 -3.39 11.22
C ARG A 316 -28.21 -3.76 11.42
N TYR A 317 -27.31 -2.81 11.17
CA TYR A 317 -25.87 -2.97 11.39
C TYR A 317 -25.57 -3.32 12.84
N ASP A 318 -26.13 -2.56 13.79
CA ASP A 318 -25.94 -2.80 15.22
C ASP A 318 -26.48 -4.17 15.65
N ALA A 319 -27.62 -4.59 15.11
CA ALA A 319 -28.20 -5.90 15.39
C ALA A 319 -27.32 -7.06 14.89
N ILE A 320 -26.83 -6.97 13.65
CA ILE A 320 -25.97 -7.99 13.03
C ILE A 320 -24.62 -8.05 13.73
N ARG A 321 -24.04 -6.88 14.07
CA ARG A 321 -22.80 -6.80 14.82
C ARG A 321 -22.93 -7.41 16.22
N ALA A 322 -24.01 -7.13 16.93
CA ALA A 322 -24.26 -7.73 18.25
C ALA A 322 -24.44 -9.26 18.15
N GLU A 323 -25.06 -9.76 17.08
CA GLU A 323 -25.16 -11.20 16.82
C GLU A 323 -23.80 -11.83 16.50
N TYR A 324 -22.97 -11.17 15.69
CA TYR A 324 -21.60 -11.58 15.38
C TYR A 324 -20.74 -11.65 16.64
N GLU A 325 -20.68 -10.57 17.44
CA GLU A 325 -19.89 -10.51 18.67
C GLU A 325 -20.32 -11.58 19.68
N LYS A 326 -21.63 -11.82 19.80
CA LYS A 326 -22.16 -12.89 20.65
C LYS A 326 -21.74 -14.27 20.16
N LEU A 327 -21.88 -14.53 18.86
CA LEU A 327 -21.57 -15.83 18.26
C LEU A 327 -20.06 -16.11 18.29
N ASP A 328 -19.23 -15.08 18.12
CA ASP A 328 -17.77 -15.18 18.19
C ASP A 328 -17.31 -15.46 19.63
N ALA A 329 -17.90 -14.79 20.62
CA ALA A 329 -17.65 -15.08 22.03
C ALA A 329 -18.10 -16.50 22.43
N GLU A 330 -19.24 -16.99 21.93
CA GLU A 330 -19.69 -18.36 22.13
C GLU A 330 -18.73 -19.37 21.47
N HIS A 331 -18.25 -19.05 20.26
CA HIS A 331 -17.30 -19.87 19.52
C HIS A 331 -15.92 -19.95 20.20
N ALA A 332 -15.40 -18.82 20.69
CA ALA A 332 -14.12 -18.74 21.39
C ALA A 332 -14.12 -19.53 22.72
N ASN A 333 -15.28 -19.66 23.36
CA ASN A 333 -15.46 -20.42 24.60
C ASN A 333 -15.88 -21.89 24.38
N ALA A 334 -16.10 -22.32 23.12
CA ALA A 334 -16.51 -23.67 22.80
C ALA A 334 -15.32 -24.65 22.81
N SER A 335 -15.52 -25.84 23.39
CA SER A 335 -14.50 -26.90 23.39
C SER A 335 -14.46 -27.71 22.09
N GLU A 336 -15.50 -27.61 21.25
CA GLU A 336 -15.59 -28.22 19.91
C GLU A 336 -15.99 -27.14 18.90
N TYR A 337 -15.17 -27.01 17.86
CA TYR A 337 -15.43 -26.12 16.72
C TYR A 337 -16.54 -26.69 15.84
N SER A 338 -17.52 -25.86 15.47
CA SER A 338 -18.66 -26.23 14.65
C SER A 338 -18.57 -25.49 13.32
N GLU A 339 -18.43 -26.24 12.21
CA GLU A 339 -18.41 -25.68 10.85
C GLU A 339 -19.64 -24.78 10.58
N ALA A 340 -20.79 -25.10 11.17
CA ALA A 340 -22.01 -24.30 11.03
C ALA A 340 -21.96 -22.96 11.78
N THR A 341 -21.13 -22.85 12.82
CA THR A 341 -20.93 -21.59 13.57
C THR A 341 -19.92 -20.72 12.83
N GLU A 342 -18.83 -21.31 12.32
CA GLU A 342 -17.84 -20.63 11.48
C GLU A 342 -18.49 -20.04 10.22
N GLN A 343 -19.33 -20.82 9.53
CA GLN A 343 -20.05 -20.36 8.34
C GLN A 343 -20.99 -19.18 8.65
N LYS A 344 -21.66 -19.19 9.80
CA LYS A 344 -22.53 -18.08 10.22
C LYS A 344 -21.73 -16.82 10.59
N LEU A 345 -20.58 -16.98 11.23
CA LEU A 345 -19.68 -15.84 11.49
C LEU A 345 -19.19 -15.23 10.18
N GLU A 346 -18.83 -16.04 9.20
CA GLU A 346 -18.45 -15.58 7.87
C GLU A 346 -19.60 -14.84 7.15
N GLU A 347 -20.82 -15.39 7.20
CA GLU A 347 -22.02 -14.75 6.63
C GLU A 347 -22.33 -13.40 7.31
N LEU A 348 -22.33 -13.35 8.64
CA LEU A 348 -22.57 -12.12 9.41
C LEU A 348 -21.48 -11.08 9.17
N GLY A 349 -20.20 -11.50 9.16
CA GLY A 349 -19.07 -10.62 8.84
C GLY A 349 -19.17 -10.03 7.44
N THR A 350 -19.51 -10.87 6.44
CA THR A 350 -19.73 -10.42 5.05
C THR A 350 -20.85 -9.39 4.95
N GLU A 351 -21.93 -9.55 5.73
CA GLU A 351 -23.04 -8.60 5.72
C GLU A 351 -22.70 -7.29 6.46
N ILE A 352 -21.91 -7.35 7.53
CA ILE A 352 -21.33 -6.16 8.21
C ILE A 352 -20.45 -5.38 7.23
N ASP A 353 -19.56 -6.08 6.52
CA ASP A 353 -18.68 -5.47 5.51
C ASP A 353 -19.50 -4.84 4.39
N ARG A 354 -20.54 -5.52 3.90
CA ARG A 354 -21.46 -4.97 2.88
C ARG A 354 -22.17 -3.70 3.34
N LEU A 355 -22.58 -3.63 4.60
CA LEU A 355 -23.22 -2.44 5.18
C LEU A 355 -22.22 -1.29 5.39
N ASN A 356 -20.93 -1.59 5.60
CA ASN A 356 -19.86 -0.61 5.74
C ASN A 356 -19.30 -0.11 4.39
N ASP A 357 -19.22 -0.98 3.39
CA ASP A 357 -18.72 -0.68 2.03
C ASP A 357 -19.75 0.11 1.22
N ARG A 358 -20.05 1.32 1.69
CA ARG A 358 -20.97 2.26 1.04
C ARG A 358 -20.31 2.91 -0.19
N PRO A 359 -21.03 3.00 -1.32
CA PRO A 359 -20.50 3.66 -2.50
C PRO A 359 -20.30 5.15 -2.23
N TYR A 360 -19.23 5.71 -2.78
CA TYR A 360 -19.01 7.14 -2.82
C TYR A 360 -19.94 7.76 -3.86
N VAL A 361 -20.66 8.82 -3.47
CA VAL A 361 -21.48 9.62 -4.37
C VAL A 361 -20.67 10.84 -4.78
N PHE A 362 -20.60 11.09 -6.08
CA PHE A 362 -19.90 12.23 -6.65
C PHE A 362 -20.93 13.25 -7.15
N ASP A 363 -20.61 14.54 -7.03
CA ASP A 363 -21.43 15.60 -7.62
C ASP A 363 -21.51 15.41 -9.15
N ALA A 364 -22.71 15.49 -9.71
CA ALA A 364 -22.95 15.30 -11.13
C ALA A 364 -22.17 16.32 -12.01
N GLU A 365 -21.98 17.55 -11.53
CA GLU A 365 -21.17 18.56 -12.23
C GLU A 365 -19.70 18.18 -12.26
N ASP A 366 -19.20 17.58 -11.17
CA ASP A 366 -17.83 17.10 -11.07
C ASP A 366 -17.60 15.83 -11.92
N VAL A 367 -18.55 14.91 -11.95
CA VAL A 367 -18.48 13.70 -12.79
C VAL A 367 -18.49 14.04 -14.28
N ALA A 368 -19.30 15.03 -14.69
CA ALA A 368 -19.40 15.48 -16.07
C ALA A 368 -18.09 16.12 -16.61
N ARG A 369 -17.17 16.51 -15.73
CA ARG A 369 -15.82 17.01 -16.07
C ARG A 369 -14.68 16.07 -15.66
N GLY A 370 -14.96 15.15 -14.75
CA GLY A 370 -14.00 14.20 -14.23
C GLY A 370 -13.85 12.96 -15.09
N GLY A 371 -12.85 12.17 -14.76
CA GLY A 371 -12.63 10.86 -15.34
C GLY A 371 -11.98 9.89 -14.38
N VAL A 372 -11.78 8.69 -14.92
CA VAL A 372 -11.45 7.50 -14.16
C VAL A 372 -10.29 6.76 -14.82
N PHE A 373 -9.36 6.29 -13.99
CA PHE A 373 -8.36 5.32 -14.41
C PHE A 373 -8.82 3.92 -13.99
N VAL A 374 -8.86 2.99 -14.95
CA VAL A 374 -9.19 1.59 -14.71
C VAL A 374 -7.96 0.75 -15.02
N SER A 375 -7.48 0.00 -14.03
CA SER A 375 -6.29 -0.85 -14.14
C SER A 375 -6.46 -2.19 -13.44
N LEU A 376 -5.47 -3.08 -13.59
CA LEU A 376 -5.46 -4.37 -12.91
C LEU A 376 -4.53 -4.33 -11.70
N GLY A 377 -5.08 -4.71 -10.55
CA GLY A 377 -4.32 -4.96 -9.34
C GLY A 377 -3.40 -6.17 -9.45
N ALA A 378 -2.63 -6.42 -8.39
CA ALA A 378 -1.61 -7.47 -8.40
C ALA A 378 -2.22 -8.88 -8.48
N GLY A 379 -3.44 -9.06 -7.94
CA GLY A 379 -4.20 -10.32 -8.01
C GLY A 379 -5.11 -10.43 -9.23
N GLY A 380 -5.11 -9.46 -10.15
CA GLY A 380 -6.03 -9.43 -11.30
C GLY A 380 -7.41 -8.83 -11.01
N GLU A 381 -7.63 -8.30 -9.81
CA GLU A 381 -8.81 -7.50 -9.46
C GLU A 381 -8.82 -6.15 -10.18
N LEU A 382 -10.01 -5.63 -10.47
CA LEU A 382 -10.17 -4.34 -11.13
C LEU A 382 -9.91 -3.21 -10.13
N LYS A 383 -8.90 -2.40 -10.40
CA LYS A 383 -8.55 -1.21 -9.62
C LYS A 383 -9.06 0.04 -10.33
N ILE A 384 -10.05 0.67 -9.72
CA ILE A 384 -10.73 1.85 -10.27
C ILE A 384 -10.36 3.09 -9.45
N GLN A 385 -9.72 4.07 -10.07
CA GLN A 385 -9.36 5.35 -9.45
C GLN A 385 -10.22 6.45 -10.05
N ARG A 386 -11.22 6.92 -9.29
CA ARG A 386 -12.19 7.94 -9.69
C ARG A 386 -11.75 9.35 -9.27
N GLY A 387 -12.34 10.36 -9.90
CA GLY A 387 -12.28 11.75 -9.45
C GLY A 387 -11.08 12.54 -9.96
N PHE A 388 -10.71 12.41 -11.23
CA PHE A 388 -9.62 13.18 -11.84
C PHE A 388 -10.12 14.14 -12.91
N VAL A 389 -9.71 15.41 -12.86
CA VAL A 389 -10.02 16.41 -13.89
C VAL A 389 -8.74 16.77 -14.63
N ARG A 390 -8.81 16.77 -15.97
CA ARG A 390 -7.71 17.23 -16.82
C ARG A 390 -7.68 18.75 -16.87
N PRO A 391 -6.51 19.39 -17.03
CA PRO A 391 -6.43 20.86 -17.11
C PRO A 391 -7.34 21.47 -18.18
N GLU A 392 -7.51 20.80 -19.34
CA GLU A 392 -8.43 21.25 -20.39
C GLU A 392 -9.92 21.20 -20.02
N ASP A 393 -10.28 20.47 -18.97
CA ASP A 393 -11.65 20.20 -18.55
C ASP A 393 -12.07 21.01 -17.31
N GLU A 394 -11.18 21.87 -16.82
CA GLU A 394 -11.45 22.77 -15.70
C GLU A 394 -12.27 23.99 -16.13
N GLN A 395 -13.26 24.35 -15.32
CA GLN A 395 -13.92 25.64 -15.46
C GLN A 395 -13.01 26.73 -14.90
N ASN A 396 -12.72 27.72 -15.73
CA ASN A 396 -12.05 28.94 -15.31
C ASN A 396 -13.03 29.75 -14.44
N VAL A 397 -13.01 29.58 -13.12
CA VAL A 397 -13.95 30.27 -12.21
C VAL A 397 -13.53 31.72 -11.93
N ASP A 398 -12.33 32.16 -12.31
CA ASP A 398 -11.92 33.57 -12.18
C ASP A 398 -11.42 34.13 -13.52
N ALA A 399 -12.36 34.54 -14.36
CA ALA A 399 -12.14 35.61 -15.32
C ALA A 399 -13.21 36.68 -15.09
N ASP A 400 -12.96 37.52 -14.09
CA ASP A 400 -13.61 38.83 -14.00
C ASP A 400 -13.31 39.56 -15.33
N PRO A 401 -14.32 39.98 -16.12
CA PRO A 401 -14.11 40.43 -17.50
C PRO A 401 -13.61 41.88 -17.59
N SER A 402 -12.73 42.33 -16.68
CA SER A 402 -12.21 43.70 -16.68
C SER A 402 -10.78 43.88 -17.18
N ASP A 403 -10.01 42.82 -17.40
CA ASP A 403 -8.62 42.95 -17.90
C ASP A 403 -8.41 42.18 -19.22
N ALA A 404 -9.16 42.58 -20.23
CA ALA A 404 -8.87 42.24 -21.61
C ALA A 404 -8.50 43.52 -22.37
N ASP A 405 -7.27 43.99 -22.20
CA ASP A 405 -6.52 44.69 -23.26
C ASP A 405 -5.04 44.80 -22.91
N GLY A 406 -4.18 44.17 -23.73
CA GLY A 406 -2.73 44.30 -23.60
C GLY A 406 -1.90 43.17 -24.18
N ASN A 407 -2.23 42.68 -25.37
CA ASN A 407 -1.35 41.80 -26.15
C ASN A 407 -0.06 42.56 -26.52
N GLY A 408 1.10 42.03 -26.15
CA GLY A 408 2.41 42.62 -26.46
C GLY A 408 3.57 41.66 -26.18
N SER A 409 3.77 40.74 -27.11
CA SER A 409 5.02 40.02 -27.44
C SER A 409 6.26 40.30 -26.59
N VAL A 410 6.80 39.24 -25.99
CA VAL A 410 8.18 39.14 -25.54
C VAL A 410 9.13 39.18 -26.74
N ASP A 411 9.79 40.32 -26.94
CA ASP A 411 11.07 40.38 -27.66
C ASP A 411 12.17 40.76 -26.67
N LEU A 412 13.14 39.86 -26.57
CA LEU A 412 14.43 40.05 -25.91
C LEU A 412 15.27 41.01 -26.75
N ASP A 413 15.61 42.19 -26.21
CA ASP A 413 16.82 42.89 -26.65
C ASP A 413 17.50 43.63 -25.49
N ASP A 414 18.81 43.42 -25.44
CA ASP A 414 19.81 43.98 -24.55
C ASP A 414 20.32 45.29 -25.17
N GLY A 415 20.42 46.37 -24.40
CA GLY A 415 20.87 47.63 -24.97
C GLY A 415 20.76 48.85 -24.08
N SER A 416 21.75 49.01 -23.20
CA SER A 416 22.15 50.26 -22.54
C SER A 416 21.90 51.53 -23.39
N SER A 417 21.23 52.53 -22.80
CA SER A 417 21.55 53.94 -23.09
C SER A 417 21.28 54.83 -21.88
N VAL A 418 22.37 55.41 -21.38
CA VAL A 418 22.43 56.51 -20.44
C VAL A 418 22.06 57.79 -21.16
N THR A 419 21.09 58.57 -20.64
CA THR A 419 21.14 60.03 -20.73
C THR A 419 20.53 60.68 -19.49
N ASP A 420 21.43 61.36 -18.79
CA ASP A 420 21.22 62.41 -17.80
C ASP A 420 20.30 63.53 -18.33
N GLY A 421 19.58 64.18 -17.42
CA GLY A 421 18.53 65.14 -17.76
C GLY A 421 17.93 65.89 -16.57
N SER A 422 18.79 66.45 -15.72
CA SER A 422 18.63 67.67 -14.91
C SER A 422 17.23 68.23 -14.60
N ALA A 423 17.06 68.47 -13.30
CA ALA A 423 16.12 69.38 -12.69
C ALA A 423 16.12 70.79 -13.33
N ALA A 424 14.93 71.35 -13.49
CA ALA A 424 14.70 72.79 -13.45
C ALA A 424 13.34 73.03 -12.77
N GLY A 425 13.39 73.81 -11.69
CA GLY A 425 12.24 74.14 -10.85
C GLY A 425 11.23 75.05 -11.53
N GLY A 426 10.04 75.09 -10.95
CA GLY A 426 8.94 75.94 -11.38
C GLY A 426 7.76 75.84 -10.44
N ASP A 427 7.87 76.61 -9.36
CA ASP A 427 6.80 77.30 -8.63
C ASP A 427 5.79 76.51 -7.78
N GLN A 428 5.57 77.10 -6.61
CA GLN A 428 4.58 76.71 -5.62
C GLN A 428 3.18 77.15 -6.10
N SER A 429 2.23 76.24 -6.06
CA SER A 429 0.83 76.59 -5.77
C SER A 429 0.38 75.75 -4.58
N GLU A 430 0.31 76.41 -3.43
CA GLU A 430 -0.48 75.98 -2.28
C GLU A 430 -1.95 76.03 -2.71
N ASP A 431 -2.52 74.89 -3.08
CA ASP A 431 -3.96 74.68 -3.03
C ASP A 431 -4.24 73.57 -2.03
N GLU A 432 -4.85 73.98 -0.92
CA GLU A 432 -5.40 73.15 0.14
C GLU A 432 -6.57 72.33 -0.43
N ASP A 433 -6.26 71.21 -1.07
CA ASP A 433 -7.26 70.18 -1.30
C ASP A 433 -7.55 69.47 0.02
N GLU A 434 -8.73 69.73 0.59
CA GLU A 434 -9.39 68.98 1.67
C GLU A 434 -9.77 67.54 1.25
N THR A 435 -9.00 66.91 0.35
CA THR A 435 -9.12 65.47 0.05
C THR A 435 -7.99 64.71 0.72
N ILE A 436 -8.38 63.80 1.61
CA ILE A 436 -7.51 62.88 2.33
C ILE A 436 -6.81 61.96 1.31
N LYS A 437 -5.59 62.33 0.87
CA LYS A 437 -4.76 61.50 -0.02
C LYS A 437 -4.36 60.19 0.68
N SER A 438 -4.24 59.10 -0.08
CA SER A 438 -3.74 57.79 0.40
C SER A 438 -2.38 57.94 1.09
N LEU A 439 -2.08 57.06 2.04
CA LEU A 439 -0.79 57.09 2.74
C LEU A 439 0.34 56.93 1.71
N PRO A 440 1.47 57.65 1.86
CA PRO A 440 2.62 57.47 0.97
C PRO A 440 3.06 56.01 0.94
N ASP A 441 3.32 55.48 -0.26
CA ASP A 441 3.74 54.09 -0.49
C ASP A 441 4.90 53.64 0.41
N ARG A 442 5.89 54.51 0.59
CA ARG A 442 7.03 54.27 1.48
C ARG A 442 6.61 54.15 2.95
N LEU A 443 5.59 54.89 3.37
CA LEU A 443 5.04 54.82 4.73
C LEU A 443 4.20 53.54 4.93
N VAL A 444 3.44 53.10 3.93
CA VAL A 444 2.71 51.82 3.99
C VAL A 444 3.69 50.65 4.09
N LEU A 445 4.77 50.67 3.32
CA LEU A 445 5.85 49.69 3.39
C LEU A 445 6.49 49.66 4.78
N ASP A 446 6.89 50.82 5.33
CA ASP A 446 7.48 50.91 6.67
C ASP A 446 6.54 50.38 7.76
N LEU A 447 5.25 50.74 7.72
CA LEU A 447 4.26 50.30 8.71
C LEU A 447 3.99 48.79 8.62
N THR A 448 3.88 48.24 7.41
CA THR A 448 3.61 46.81 7.21
C THR A 448 4.84 45.93 7.50
N ALA A 449 6.06 46.47 7.34
CA ALA A 449 7.28 45.84 7.82
C ALA A 449 7.32 45.73 9.36
N VAL A 450 6.96 46.79 10.08
CA VAL A 450 6.85 46.76 11.55
C VAL A 450 5.83 45.70 12.00
N ARG A 451 4.67 45.68 11.36
CA ARG A 451 3.62 44.69 11.63
C ARG A 451 4.08 43.25 11.40
N THR A 452 4.81 43.02 10.30
CA THR A 452 5.38 41.72 9.96
C THR A 452 6.31 41.24 11.07
N VAL A 453 7.29 42.06 11.48
CA VAL A 453 8.27 41.70 12.51
C VAL A 453 7.60 41.36 13.84
N ALA A 454 6.58 42.13 14.23
CA ALA A 454 5.85 41.87 15.47
C ALA A 454 5.05 40.56 15.40
N LEU A 455 4.42 40.26 14.26
CA LEU A 455 3.73 38.99 14.01
C LEU A 455 4.69 37.78 14.03
N ARG A 456 5.93 37.94 13.55
CA ARG A 456 6.97 36.91 13.68
C ARG A 456 7.24 36.58 15.15
N ASN A 457 7.48 37.60 15.97
CA ASN A 457 7.79 37.36 17.38
C ASN A 457 6.63 36.66 18.11
N ALA A 458 5.39 37.04 17.80
CA ALA A 458 4.21 36.43 18.38
C ALA A 458 4.07 34.94 17.96
N LEU A 459 4.22 34.62 16.67
CA LEU A 459 4.18 33.23 16.18
C LEU A 459 5.32 32.37 16.74
N ALA A 460 6.51 32.94 16.94
CA ALA A 460 7.65 32.24 17.54
C ALA A 460 7.41 31.81 18.99
N ASN A 461 6.51 32.48 19.69
CA ASN A 461 6.13 32.16 21.07
C ASN A 461 4.90 31.23 21.16
N ASP A 462 4.30 30.82 20.04
CA ASP A 462 3.17 29.88 19.97
C ASP A 462 3.48 28.70 19.02
N PRO A 463 4.04 27.60 19.57
CA PRO A 463 4.46 26.47 18.75
C PRO A 463 3.33 25.70 18.07
N VAL A 464 2.13 25.71 18.65
CA VAL A 464 0.95 25.02 18.07
C VAL A 464 0.50 25.77 16.82
N MET A 465 0.37 27.09 16.90
CA MET A 465 -0.01 27.92 15.75
C MET A 465 1.08 27.95 14.68
N ALA A 466 2.36 27.90 15.06
CA ALA A 466 3.46 27.75 14.09
C ALA A 466 3.34 26.45 13.28
N PHE A 467 3.01 25.33 13.93
CA PHE A 467 2.81 24.04 13.26
C PHE A 467 1.64 24.08 12.29
N ILE A 468 0.49 24.58 12.74
CA ILE A 468 -0.72 24.70 11.92
C ILE A 468 -0.45 25.59 10.69
N ALA A 469 0.26 26.70 10.86
CA ALA A 469 0.56 27.61 9.76
C ALA A 469 1.48 26.99 8.69
N VAL A 470 2.49 26.20 9.10
CA VAL A 470 3.36 25.45 8.17
C VAL A 470 2.60 24.31 7.50
N LEU A 471 1.81 23.56 8.26
CA LEU A 471 0.97 22.47 7.72
C LEU A 471 -0.02 23.01 6.69
N HIS A 472 -0.67 24.13 6.98
CA HIS A 472 -1.57 24.82 6.04
C HIS A 472 -0.87 25.14 4.72
N ALA A 473 0.32 25.74 4.77
CA ALA A 473 1.06 26.07 3.56
C ALA A 473 1.59 24.83 2.80
N PHE A 474 1.94 23.73 3.48
CA PHE A 474 2.23 22.44 2.84
C PHE A 474 1.00 21.81 2.17
N VAL A 475 -0.14 21.81 2.87
CA VAL A 475 -1.41 21.25 2.36
C VAL A 475 -1.87 22.03 1.13
N LEU A 476 -1.79 23.37 1.16
CA LEU A 476 -2.08 24.22 0.00
C LEU A 476 -1.23 23.84 -1.22
N LYS A 477 0.10 23.75 -1.07
CA LYS A 477 1.00 23.38 -2.18
C LYS A 477 0.85 21.94 -2.66
N THR A 478 0.34 21.04 -1.81
CA THR A 478 0.26 19.60 -2.10
C THR A 478 -1.07 19.20 -2.74
N PHE A 479 -2.17 19.84 -2.33
CA PHE A 479 -3.52 19.41 -2.68
C PHE A 479 -4.30 20.43 -3.53
N TYR A 480 -3.82 21.67 -3.69
CA TYR A 480 -4.50 22.73 -4.44
C TYR A 480 -3.62 23.24 -5.58
N PHE A 481 -4.14 23.20 -6.82
CA PHE A 481 -3.37 23.44 -8.06
C PHE A 481 -3.36 24.90 -8.56
N TYR A 482 -4.22 25.78 -8.03
CA TYR A 482 -4.28 27.21 -8.38
C TYR A 482 -4.01 28.11 -7.17
N GLY A 483 -3.27 29.20 -7.42
CA GLY A 483 -2.67 30.12 -6.43
C GLY A 483 -3.54 30.51 -5.23
N LEU A 484 -3.38 29.75 -4.16
CA LEU A 484 -3.75 30.17 -2.82
C LEU A 484 -2.47 30.61 -2.12
N ASP A 485 -2.21 31.92 -2.18
CA ASP A 485 -1.03 32.52 -1.57
C ASP A 485 -1.08 32.37 -0.04
N SER A 486 -0.07 31.70 0.53
CA SER A 486 0.17 31.71 1.97
C SER A 486 0.98 32.94 2.38
N CYS A 487 0.78 33.45 3.61
CA CYS A 487 1.66 34.45 4.21
C CYS A 487 2.99 33.83 4.67
N LEU A 488 3.08 32.49 4.71
CA LEU A 488 4.33 31.74 4.87
C LEU A 488 4.99 31.55 3.52
N GLU A 489 6.16 32.15 3.35
CA GLU A 489 7.05 31.85 2.25
C GLU A 489 7.81 30.56 2.58
N ILE A 490 7.22 29.39 2.28
CA ILE A 490 7.92 28.11 2.41
C ILE A 490 8.86 27.91 1.21
N THR A 491 9.95 28.66 1.30
CA THR A 491 11.29 28.51 0.75
C THR A 491 12.10 29.20 1.85
N LEU A 492 13.08 28.60 2.53
CA LEU A 492 13.70 29.26 3.70
C LEU A 492 14.47 30.54 3.25
N GLN A 493 13.74 31.64 3.12
CA GLN A 493 14.18 32.96 2.73
C GLN A 493 13.85 33.88 3.91
N ASN A 494 14.89 34.21 4.67
CA ASN A 494 14.77 35.22 5.71
C ASN A 494 14.90 36.61 5.04
N ALA A 495 13.77 37.26 4.79
CA ALA A 495 13.75 38.63 4.28
C ALA A 495 14.40 39.59 5.29
N LYS A 496 15.47 40.27 4.88
CA LYS A 496 16.16 41.27 5.70
C LYS A 496 15.58 42.67 5.43
N PHE A 497 15.03 43.29 6.46
CA PHE A 497 14.41 44.62 6.37
C PHE A 497 15.40 45.72 6.76
N SER A 498 16.36 46.04 5.88
CA SER A 498 17.41 47.02 6.16
C SER A 498 17.09 48.46 5.72
N GLN A 499 15.91 48.70 5.13
CA GLN A 499 15.56 49.97 4.51
C GLN A 499 14.71 50.90 5.42
N THR A 500 14.33 50.43 6.62
CA THR A 500 13.48 51.17 7.57
C THR A 500 14.30 51.58 8.80
N ASP A 501 14.46 52.89 9.00
CA ASP A 501 15.23 53.46 10.11
C ASP A 501 14.58 53.18 11.48
N GLY A 502 15.38 52.77 12.46
CA GLY A 502 14.96 52.56 13.85
C GLY A 502 14.33 51.19 14.15
N LEU A 503 14.14 50.32 13.16
CA LEU A 503 13.53 48.99 13.34
C LEU A 503 14.36 48.06 14.23
N ALA A 504 15.69 48.09 14.08
CA ALA A 504 16.63 47.28 14.87
C ALA A 504 16.62 47.65 16.38
N ASP A 505 16.17 48.86 16.72
CA ASP A 505 16.14 49.33 18.10
C ASP A 505 14.86 48.94 18.85
N THR A 506 13.87 48.39 18.14
CA THR A 506 12.60 47.93 18.72
C THR A 506 12.79 46.73 19.65
N ILE A 507 11.88 46.57 20.63
CA ILE A 507 11.94 45.48 21.60
C ILE A 507 11.83 44.12 20.88
N TRP A 508 10.93 43.99 19.91
CA TRP A 508 10.70 42.72 19.20
C TRP A 508 11.88 42.33 18.30
N ALA A 509 12.56 43.29 17.66
CA ALA A 509 13.76 42.99 16.89
C ALA A 509 14.88 42.47 17.79
N LYS A 510 15.07 43.09 18.96
CA LYS A 510 16.04 42.64 19.98
C LYS A 510 15.71 41.26 20.54
N GLU A 511 14.43 40.96 20.78
CA GLU A 511 13.99 39.63 21.24
C GLU A 511 14.20 38.55 20.18
N ILE A 512 13.93 38.85 18.90
CA ILE A 512 14.19 37.92 17.79
C ILE A 512 15.70 37.65 17.65
N ASP A 513 16.53 38.69 17.72
CA ASP A 513 17.99 38.55 17.65
C ASP A 513 18.54 37.77 18.85
N GLN A 514 18.03 38.04 20.06
CA GLN A 514 18.39 37.27 21.26
C GLN A 514 17.99 35.80 21.14
N ARG A 515 16.79 35.50 20.62
CA ARG A 515 16.32 34.11 20.40
C ARG A 515 17.15 33.41 19.32
N GLN A 516 17.50 34.11 18.25
CA GLN A 516 18.38 33.62 17.19
C GLN A 516 19.79 33.33 17.69
N GLU A 517 20.37 34.22 18.50
CA GLU A 517 21.70 34.04 19.09
C GLU A 517 21.70 32.91 20.13
N ALA A 518 20.68 32.83 20.99
CA ALA A 518 20.54 31.75 21.97
C ALA A 518 20.51 30.37 21.29
N TRP A 519 19.66 30.18 20.28
CA TRP A 519 19.67 28.95 19.48
C TRP A 519 21.00 28.77 18.73
N GLY A 520 21.58 29.85 18.21
CA GLY A 520 22.88 29.81 17.54
C GLY A 520 24.04 29.30 18.42
N GLN A 521 23.99 29.57 19.73
CA GLN A 521 24.98 29.08 20.70
C GLN A 521 24.78 27.60 21.07
N ASP A 522 23.52 27.14 21.10
CA ASP A 522 23.16 25.77 21.45
C ASP A 522 23.27 24.79 20.27
N LEU A 523 23.18 25.29 19.03
CA LEU A 523 23.29 24.47 17.83
C LEU A 523 24.71 23.91 17.65
N PRO A 524 24.83 22.67 17.13
CA PRO A 524 26.14 22.08 16.86
C PRO A 524 26.91 22.85 15.78
N LYS A 525 28.23 22.93 15.94
CA LYS A 525 29.12 23.66 15.01
C LYS A 525 29.34 22.93 13.69
N ASP A 526 29.26 21.60 13.69
CA ASP A 526 29.28 20.78 12.47
C ASP A 526 27.84 20.51 12.02
N PRO A 527 27.45 20.91 10.79
CA PRO A 527 26.13 20.64 10.25
C PRO A 527 25.74 19.15 10.22
N ASN A 528 26.71 18.23 10.17
CA ASN A 528 26.43 16.79 10.16
C ASN A 528 25.88 16.29 11.50
N ASP A 529 26.14 16.98 12.60
CA ASP A 529 25.67 16.62 13.95
C ASP A 529 24.26 17.16 14.24
N LEU A 530 23.73 18.03 13.38
CA LEU A 530 22.44 18.70 13.55
C LEU A 530 21.26 17.72 13.65
N TRP A 531 21.28 16.64 12.86
CA TRP A 531 20.22 15.64 12.88
C TRP A 531 20.10 14.93 14.23
N ALA A 532 21.25 14.54 14.79
CA ALA A 532 21.30 13.89 16.10
C ALA A 532 20.91 14.85 17.23
N PHE A 533 21.34 16.11 17.12
CA PHE A 533 20.94 17.17 18.05
C PHE A 533 19.43 17.41 18.06
N LEU A 534 18.80 17.56 16.90
CA LEU A 534 17.34 17.79 16.80
C LEU A 534 16.51 16.63 17.34
N ILE A 535 16.99 15.39 17.20
CA ILE A 535 16.36 14.20 17.79
C ILE A 535 16.49 14.20 19.32
N ALA A 536 17.61 14.69 19.86
CA ALA A 536 17.91 14.69 21.29
C ALA A 536 17.22 15.82 22.07
N LEU A 537 16.74 16.88 21.40
CA LEU A 537 15.97 17.95 22.03
C LEU A 537 14.67 17.40 22.61
N ASP A 538 14.29 17.86 23.80
CA ASP A 538 12.96 17.60 24.34
C ASP A 538 11.88 18.25 23.45
N ASP A 539 10.65 17.76 23.57
CA ASP A 539 9.54 18.19 22.69
C ASP A 539 9.27 19.70 22.79
N VAL A 540 9.43 20.30 23.97
CA VAL A 540 9.20 21.74 24.19
C VAL A 540 10.27 22.54 23.45
N SER A 541 11.54 22.19 23.63
CA SER A 541 12.66 22.84 22.94
C SER A 541 12.59 22.68 21.42
N ARG A 542 12.20 21.49 20.94
CA ARG A 542 12.05 21.21 19.51
C ARG A 542 10.92 22.01 18.88
N GLN A 543 9.78 22.09 19.55
CA GLN A 543 8.64 22.90 19.14
C GLN A 543 8.99 24.40 19.15
N ALA A 544 9.72 24.88 20.17
CA ALA A 544 10.18 26.27 20.24
C ALA A 544 11.16 26.63 19.11
N LEU A 545 12.11 25.75 18.79
CA LEU A 545 13.04 25.93 17.66
C LEU A 545 12.29 25.93 16.32
N PHE A 546 11.32 25.02 16.16
CA PHE A 546 10.45 24.99 15.00
C PHE A 546 9.64 26.29 14.85
N ALA A 547 9.02 26.77 15.92
CA ALA A 547 8.24 28.00 15.94
C ALA A 547 9.09 29.22 15.58
N HIS A 548 10.30 29.30 16.13
CA HIS A 548 11.28 30.34 15.77
C HIS A 548 11.60 30.31 14.27
N CYS A 549 11.96 29.15 13.72
CA CYS A 549 12.25 28.99 12.29
C CYS A 549 11.04 29.34 11.40
N ALA A 550 9.84 28.85 11.74
CA ALA A 550 8.60 29.13 11.00
C ALA A 550 8.26 30.63 11.03
N SER A 551 8.45 31.28 12.18
CA SER A 551 8.17 32.71 12.31
C SER A 551 8.97 33.57 11.34
N LEU A 552 10.24 33.23 11.06
CA LEU A 552 11.09 33.98 10.13
C LEU A 552 10.58 33.99 8.69
N SER A 553 9.62 33.11 8.34
CA SER A 553 8.99 33.03 7.01
C SER A 553 7.75 33.91 6.83
N VAL A 554 7.21 34.52 7.89
CA VAL A 554 6.02 35.38 7.80
C VAL A 554 6.39 36.69 7.09
N ASN A 555 5.67 37.04 6.02
CA ASN A 555 5.86 38.30 5.30
C ASN A 555 4.51 38.98 5.05
N ALA A 556 4.25 40.07 5.79
CA ALA A 556 3.03 40.86 5.66
C ALA A 556 3.32 42.29 5.15
N VAL A 557 4.42 42.48 4.42
CA VAL A 557 4.79 43.77 3.81
C VAL A 557 3.95 44.02 2.57
N ILE A 558 3.41 45.24 2.45
CA ILE A 558 2.67 45.69 1.26
C ILE A 558 3.62 46.51 0.38
N GLU A 559 3.97 45.97 -0.79
CA GLU A 559 4.82 46.66 -1.77
C GLU A 559 3.95 47.41 -2.81
N PRO A 560 4.40 48.56 -3.34
CA PRO A 560 3.60 49.36 -4.27
C PRO A 560 3.25 48.64 -5.58
N TRP A 561 4.16 47.79 -6.06
CA TRP A 561 4.01 46.97 -7.26
C TRP A 561 3.48 45.55 -6.97
N ASN A 562 3.39 45.14 -5.70
CA ASN A 562 2.91 43.82 -5.31
C ASN A 562 2.18 43.88 -3.95
N LYS A 563 0.86 44.06 -4.01
CA LYS A 563 0.02 44.26 -2.83
C LYS A 563 -0.26 42.99 -2.03
N ARG A 564 -0.07 41.80 -2.63
CA ARG A 564 -0.26 40.47 -2.02
C ARG A 564 -1.52 40.34 -1.15
N THR A 565 -2.66 40.85 -1.62
CA THR A 565 -3.88 41.04 -0.81
C THR A 565 -4.33 39.77 -0.06
N ARG A 566 -4.23 38.59 -0.69
CA ARG A 566 -4.57 37.30 -0.06
C ARG A 566 -3.59 36.92 1.06
N ALA A 567 -2.29 37.11 0.86
CA ALA A 567 -1.28 36.87 1.89
C ALA A 567 -1.42 37.84 3.07
N ILE A 568 -1.79 39.10 2.83
CA ILE A 568 -2.07 40.08 3.88
C ILE A 568 -3.31 39.68 4.69
N SER A 569 -4.38 39.23 4.02
CA SER A 569 -5.58 38.71 4.71
C SER A 569 -5.25 37.49 5.58
N HIS A 570 -4.40 36.58 5.10
CA HIS A 570 -3.92 35.45 5.90
C HIS A 570 -3.04 35.92 7.08
N ALA A 571 -2.22 36.97 6.92
CA ALA A 571 -1.49 37.56 8.04
C ALA A 571 -2.43 38.19 9.09
N ASP A 572 -3.56 38.78 8.68
CA ASP A 572 -4.61 39.24 9.59
C ASP A 572 -5.22 38.08 10.37
N GLN A 573 -5.57 36.99 9.67
CA GLN A 573 -6.10 35.78 10.30
C GLN A 573 -5.10 35.18 11.31
N LEU A 574 -3.82 35.10 10.94
CA LEU A 574 -2.75 34.63 11.81
C LEU A 574 -2.63 35.50 13.06
N ALA A 575 -2.65 36.83 12.91
CA ALA A 575 -2.61 37.76 14.03
C ALA A 575 -3.82 37.61 14.97
N ARG A 576 -5.02 37.36 14.44
CA ARG A 576 -6.22 37.08 15.26
C ARG A 576 -6.09 35.77 16.02
N SER A 577 -5.63 34.70 15.37
CA SER A 577 -5.51 33.37 15.98
C SER A 577 -4.55 33.34 17.17
N ILE A 578 -3.48 34.13 17.13
CA ILE A 578 -2.51 34.26 18.23
C ILE A 578 -2.86 35.38 19.23
N GLY A 579 -3.96 36.10 19.02
CA GLY A 579 -4.37 37.23 19.88
C GLY A 579 -3.42 38.43 19.85
N PHE A 580 -2.71 38.66 18.73
CA PHE A 580 -1.70 39.71 18.61
C PHE A 580 -2.30 41.06 18.16
N GLY A 581 -1.99 42.13 18.89
CA GLY A 581 -2.35 43.50 18.54
C GLY A 581 -1.19 44.49 18.66
N MET A 582 -1.18 45.49 17.78
CA MET A 582 -0.08 46.47 17.68
C MET A 582 -0.01 47.45 18.87
N VAL A 583 -1.14 47.67 19.57
CA VAL A 583 -1.17 48.51 20.78
C VAL A 583 -0.54 47.76 21.95
N GLU A 584 -0.94 46.50 22.18
CA GLU A 584 -0.38 45.63 23.22
C GLU A 584 1.12 45.38 22.99
N ALA A 585 1.53 45.31 21.72
CA ALA A 585 2.93 45.22 21.36
C ALA A 585 3.75 46.47 21.79
N GLY A 586 3.11 47.62 22.02
CA GLY A 586 3.74 48.85 22.47
C GLY A 586 3.97 49.91 21.39
N TRP A 587 3.32 49.80 20.23
CA TRP A 587 3.43 50.81 19.17
C TRP A 587 2.61 52.07 19.50
N VAL A 588 3.22 53.25 19.34
CA VAL A 588 2.58 54.57 19.55
C VAL A 588 3.02 55.53 18.44
N PRO A 589 2.13 56.38 17.90
CA PRO A 589 2.52 57.38 16.90
C PRO A 589 3.38 58.49 17.52
N THR A 590 4.58 58.70 16.98
CA THR A 590 5.53 59.74 17.38
C THR A 590 5.84 60.68 16.21
N ALA A 591 6.46 61.83 16.51
CA ALA A 591 6.96 62.74 15.49
C ALA A 591 7.93 62.06 14.52
N ASP A 592 8.76 61.13 15.01
CA ASP A 592 9.81 60.49 14.21
C ASP A 592 9.30 59.31 13.35
N ASN A 593 8.30 58.57 13.84
CA ASN A 593 7.83 57.34 13.19
C ASN A 593 6.61 57.54 12.25
N TYR A 594 5.72 58.49 12.52
CA TYR A 594 4.47 58.67 11.76
C TYR A 594 4.10 60.15 11.59
N LEU A 595 3.97 60.90 12.68
CA LEU A 595 3.38 62.24 12.68
C LEU A 595 4.21 63.26 11.89
N GLY A 596 5.55 63.16 11.91
CA GLY A 596 6.42 64.02 11.09
C GLY A 596 6.45 63.64 9.60
N ARG A 597 6.03 62.41 9.26
CA ARG A 597 6.11 61.84 7.91
C ARG A 597 4.84 62.05 7.08
N VAL A 598 3.70 62.32 7.72
CA VAL A 598 2.40 62.58 7.05
C VAL A 598 2.13 64.07 6.82
N THR A 599 1.10 64.42 6.05
CA THR A 599 0.70 65.82 5.81
C THR A 599 0.04 66.44 7.05
N LYS A 600 0.00 67.77 7.14
CA LYS A 600 -0.67 68.48 8.27
C LYS A 600 -2.14 68.03 8.43
N ALA A 601 -2.86 67.87 7.31
CA ALA A 601 -4.24 67.39 7.32
C ALA A 601 -4.38 65.99 7.95
N ARG A 602 -3.44 65.08 7.67
CA ARG A 602 -3.40 63.74 8.28
C ARG A 602 -3.03 63.77 9.76
N ILE A 603 -2.15 64.67 10.19
CA ILE A 603 -1.87 64.88 11.63
C ILE A 603 -3.15 65.31 12.36
N LEU A 604 -3.88 66.28 11.81
CA LEU A 604 -5.13 66.77 12.39
C LEU A 604 -6.23 65.71 12.39
N GLN A 605 -6.33 64.89 11.33
CA GLN A 605 -7.22 63.74 11.28
C GLN A 605 -6.89 62.73 12.38
N ALA A 606 -5.63 62.33 12.52
CA ALA A 606 -5.20 61.37 13.54
C ALA A 606 -5.49 61.87 14.96
N VAL A 607 -5.22 63.16 15.24
CA VAL A 607 -5.55 63.77 16.55
C VAL A 607 -7.05 63.86 16.79
N ARG A 608 -7.84 64.15 15.74
CA ARG A 608 -9.30 64.17 15.83
C ARG A 608 -9.88 62.78 16.13
N GLU A 609 -9.36 61.74 15.47
CA GLU A 609 -9.74 60.34 15.72
C GLU A 609 -9.32 59.88 17.13
N ALA A 610 -8.13 60.30 17.60
CA ALA A 610 -7.59 59.84 18.87
C ALA A 610 -8.13 60.57 20.12
N LYS A 611 -8.37 61.89 20.02
CA LYS A 611 -8.69 62.77 21.17
C LYS A 611 -9.79 63.81 20.88
N GLY A 612 -10.49 63.70 19.75
CA GLY A 612 -11.62 64.57 19.39
C GLY A 612 -11.26 65.89 18.69
N GLY A 613 -12.28 66.54 18.10
CA GLY A 613 -12.11 67.72 17.22
C GLY A 613 -11.48 68.95 17.87
N GLN A 614 -11.79 69.20 19.15
CA GLN A 614 -11.24 70.35 19.91
C GLN A 614 -9.71 70.25 20.03
N SER A 615 -9.18 69.04 20.20
CA SER A 615 -7.73 68.79 20.30
C SER A 615 -7.01 69.06 18.98
N ALA A 616 -7.66 68.82 17.84
CA ALA A 616 -7.10 69.11 16.52
C ALA A 616 -7.05 70.62 16.23
N GLU A 617 -8.07 71.39 16.65
CA GLU A 617 -8.10 72.85 16.49
C GLU A 617 -6.95 73.55 17.24
N LEU A 618 -6.57 73.03 18.42
CA LEU A 618 -5.46 73.57 19.23
C LEU A 618 -4.11 73.54 18.52
N ILE A 619 -3.90 72.61 17.59
CA ILE A 619 -2.62 72.44 16.89
C ILE A 619 -2.65 72.86 15.42
N GLY A 620 -3.84 73.18 14.88
CA GLY A 620 -4.05 73.49 13.46
C GLY A 620 -3.21 74.64 12.92
N HIS A 621 -2.92 75.64 13.76
CA HIS A 621 -2.14 76.83 13.40
C HIS A 621 -0.61 76.60 13.41
N LEU A 622 -0.14 75.44 13.89
CA LEU A 622 1.30 75.18 14.05
C LEU A 622 2.01 74.84 12.73
N LYS A 623 3.33 75.04 12.69
CA LYS A 623 4.19 74.55 11.61
C LYS A 623 4.34 73.03 11.72
N LYS A 624 4.57 72.34 10.59
CA LYS A 624 4.51 70.85 10.50
C LYS A 624 5.31 70.14 11.59
N ALA A 625 6.55 70.55 11.83
CA ALA A 625 7.42 69.93 12.83
C ALA A 625 7.00 70.21 14.28
N ASP A 626 6.36 71.35 14.55
CA ASP A 626 5.82 71.67 15.88
C ASP A 626 4.47 70.98 16.08
N MET A 627 3.64 70.90 15.03
CA MET A 627 2.37 70.17 15.00
C MET A 627 2.58 68.69 15.27
N ALA A 628 3.61 68.06 14.68
CA ALA A 628 3.93 66.65 14.90
C ALA A 628 4.33 66.37 16.36
N ARG A 629 5.15 67.25 16.97
CA ARG A 629 5.58 67.10 18.38
C ARG A 629 4.43 67.33 19.36
N GLU A 630 3.57 68.30 19.09
CA GLU A 630 2.40 68.56 19.95
C GLU A 630 1.33 67.47 19.77
N ALA A 631 1.16 66.95 18.55
CA ALA A 631 0.29 65.80 18.28
C ALA A 631 0.77 64.54 19.02
N GLU A 632 2.07 64.27 19.07
CA GLU A 632 2.64 63.16 19.85
C GLU A 632 2.30 63.29 21.35
N ARG A 633 2.44 64.50 21.91
CA ARG A 633 2.06 64.79 23.31
C ARG A 633 0.57 64.56 23.56
N LEU A 634 -0.29 65.03 22.64
CA LEU A 634 -1.75 64.91 22.76
C LEU A 634 -2.23 63.47 22.58
N MET A 635 -1.65 62.71 21.66
CA MET A 635 -2.05 61.33 21.33
C MET A 635 -1.47 60.28 22.29
N SER A 636 -0.60 60.68 23.22
CA SER A 636 -0.05 59.77 24.23
C SER A 636 -1.16 59.04 24.99
N GLY A 637 -1.01 57.71 25.10
CA GLY A 637 -1.95 56.83 25.79
C GLY A 637 -3.34 56.71 25.16
N SER A 638 -3.53 57.11 23.88
CA SER A 638 -4.84 56.96 23.21
C SER A 638 -5.09 55.59 22.59
N GLY A 639 -4.06 54.73 22.47
CA GLY A 639 -4.15 53.46 21.76
C GLY A 639 -4.47 53.59 20.26
N TRP A 640 -4.31 54.80 19.69
CA TRP A 640 -4.66 55.04 18.29
C TRP A 640 -3.60 54.44 17.36
N LEU A 641 -4.06 53.78 16.30
CA LEU A 641 -3.24 53.19 15.26
C LEU A 641 -3.60 53.76 13.87
N PRO A 642 -2.62 53.96 12.97
CA PRO A 642 -2.88 54.23 11.56
C PRO A 642 -3.46 53.01 10.85
N GLU A 643 -4.21 53.24 9.79
CA GLU A 643 -5.00 52.24 9.06
C GLU A 643 -4.26 50.91 8.75
N PRO A 644 -3.00 50.89 8.24
CA PRO A 644 -2.30 49.62 7.95
C PRO A 644 -1.92 48.77 9.17
N LEU A 645 -1.93 49.38 10.38
CA LEU A 645 -1.62 48.71 11.64
C LEU A 645 -2.88 48.24 12.38
N ARG A 646 -4.08 48.63 11.91
CA ARG A 646 -5.34 48.16 12.47
C ARG A 646 -5.59 46.73 12.02
N LEU A 647 -6.00 45.87 12.94
CA LEU A 647 -6.64 44.62 12.56
C LEU A 647 -7.98 44.98 11.91
N VAL A 648 -8.24 44.48 10.71
CA VAL A 648 -9.58 44.57 10.14
C VAL A 648 -10.47 43.68 11.01
N THR A 649 -11.12 44.24 12.03
CA THR A 649 -12.22 43.55 12.71
C THR A 649 -13.35 43.42 11.69
N ASP A 650 -14.06 42.30 11.65
CA ASP A 650 -15.19 42.07 10.73
C ASP A 650 -16.17 43.25 10.74
N SER A 651 -16.00 44.19 9.81
CA SER A 651 -16.90 45.32 9.59
C SER A 651 -18.31 44.84 9.20
N ALA A 652 -18.48 43.56 8.89
CA ALA A 652 -19.76 42.90 8.66
C ALA A 652 -20.66 42.81 9.91
N SER A 653 -20.10 42.93 11.12
CA SER A 653 -20.88 42.85 12.37
C SER A 653 -21.34 44.22 12.89
N VAL A 654 -20.60 45.30 12.58
CA VAL A 654 -20.98 46.67 12.94
C VAL A 654 -22.00 47.25 11.95
N GLU A 655 -21.92 46.92 10.66
CA GLU A 655 -22.94 47.33 9.69
C GLU A 655 -24.29 46.62 9.91
N ARG A 656 -24.30 45.35 10.35
CA ARG A 656 -25.56 44.66 10.73
C ARG A 656 -26.22 45.25 11.98
N ALA A 657 -25.44 45.68 12.97
CA ALA A 657 -25.99 46.30 14.18
C ALA A 657 -26.55 47.72 13.94
N ILE A 658 -26.05 48.45 12.94
CA ILE A 658 -26.55 49.79 12.57
C ILE A 658 -27.79 49.70 11.65
N VAL A 659 -27.91 48.63 10.86
CA VAL A 659 -29.09 48.38 10.01
C VAL A 659 -30.27 47.83 10.83
N GLU A 660 -30.04 47.02 11.86
CA GLU A 660 -31.13 46.51 12.73
C GLU A 660 -31.62 47.52 13.80
N THR A 661 -30.87 48.58 14.09
CA THR A 661 -31.30 49.63 15.04
C THR A 661 -32.04 50.81 14.38
N SER A 662 -32.19 50.82 13.05
CA SER A 662 -32.91 51.85 12.31
C SER A 662 -34.35 51.47 11.92
N GLU A 663 -34.77 50.24 12.18
CA GLU A 663 -36.16 49.78 12.04
C GLU A 663 -36.65 49.23 13.38
N ILE A 664 -37.08 50.11 14.29
CA ILE A 664 -38.21 49.99 15.23
C ILE A 664 -38.10 51.21 16.17
N ALA A 665 -38.85 52.26 15.84
CA ALA A 665 -39.21 53.32 16.76
C ALA A 665 -40.71 53.60 16.61
N ASP A 666 -41.55 52.76 17.21
CA ASP A 666 -42.79 53.24 17.81
C ASP A 666 -43.18 52.39 19.05
N GLY A 667 -43.24 53.09 20.18
CA GLY A 667 -43.99 52.83 21.43
C GLY A 667 -44.10 51.42 22.03
N GLY A 668 -43.45 51.20 23.17
CA GLY A 668 -43.94 50.25 24.19
C GLY A 668 -42.91 49.79 25.23
N THR A 669 -43.01 50.30 26.45
CA THR A 669 -42.23 49.91 27.64
C THR A 669 -42.49 48.47 28.09
N VAL A 670 -41.45 47.62 28.18
CA VAL A 670 -41.39 46.44 29.08
C VAL A 670 -39.92 46.15 29.48
N GLU A 671 -39.72 45.73 30.73
CA GLU A 671 -38.46 45.40 31.42
C GLU A 671 -37.53 44.41 30.71
N ALA A 672 -36.21 44.62 30.85
CA ALA A 672 -35.16 43.71 30.40
C ALA A 672 -34.90 42.58 31.42
N PRO A 673 -34.79 41.30 31.00
CA PRO A 673 -34.24 40.24 31.82
C PRO A 673 -32.69 40.26 31.75
N ALA A 674 -32.05 39.97 32.87
CA ALA A 674 -30.60 39.83 32.97
C ALA A 674 -30.09 38.60 32.18
N PRO A 675 -28.91 38.66 31.53
CA PRO A 675 -28.29 37.47 30.95
C PRO A 675 -27.57 36.66 32.04
N ASP A 676 -27.95 35.39 32.16
CA ASP A 676 -27.28 34.36 32.95
C ASP A 676 -25.82 34.19 32.51
N LEU A 677 -24.91 34.26 33.48
CA LEU A 677 -23.50 33.92 33.34
C LEU A 677 -23.33 32.39 33.46
N PRO A 678 -22.45 31.74 32.64
CA PRO A 678 -22.19 30.31 32.73
C PRO A 678 -21.48 29.92 34.05
N ALA A 679 -21.97 28.83 34.66
CA ALA A 679 -21.73 28.41 36.04
C ALA A 679 -20.36 27.76 36.35
N PHE A 680 -19.26 28.22 35.74
CA PHE A 680 -17.92 27.64 35.99
C PHE A 680 -16.94 28.57 36.73
N LEU A 681 -17.33 29.80 37.08
CA LEU A 681 -16.44 30.75 37.76
C LEU A 681 -17.09 31.44 38.97
N THR A 682 -17.54 30.63 39.94
CA THR A 682 -17.76 31.08 41.31
C THR A 682 -17.33 29.98 42.29
N ASP A 683 -16.07 29.99 42.70
CA ASP A 683 -15.73 29.66 44.09
C ASP A 683 -14.38 30.29 44.45
N ASP A 684 -14.43 31.38 45.21
CA ASP A 684 -13.33 31.84 46.05
C ASP A 684 -13.91 31.91 47.46
N GLY A 685 -13.29 31.18 48.39
CA GLY A 685 -13.72 31.13 49.78
C GLY A 685 -12.76 30.37 50.68
N ASP A 686 -11.64 31.02 51.00
CA ASP A 686 -10.73 30.73 52.13
C ASP A 686 -11.44 30.16 53.37
N ASP A 687 -10.85 29.12 54.00
CA ASP A 687 -10.48 29.25 55.42
C ASP A 687 -9.39 28.26 55.88
N ALA A 688 -8.61 28.73 56.86
CA ALA A 688 -7.31 28.25 57.31
C ALA A 688 -7.30 26.96 58.14
N SER A 689 -6.19 26.21 58.09
CA SER A 689 -5.33 25.83 59.25
C SER A 689 -4.32 24.72 58.92
N ALA A 690 -3.05 24.96 59.24
CA ALA A 690 -1.99 23.95 59.46
C ALA A 690 -1.89 23.67 60.99
N PRO A 691 -1.12 22.70 61.54
CA PRO A 691 0.09 22.06 60.97
C PRO A 691 0.39 20.58 61.38
N THR A 692 1.62 20.13 61.06
CA THR A 692 2.43 18.97 61.61
C THR A 692 2.00 17.55 61.20
N ASP A 693 2.85 16.54 60.91
CA ASP A 693 4.30 16.28 61.02
C ASP A 693 4.65 15.00 60.20
N GLU A 694 5.91 14.87 59.76
CA GLU A 694 6.77 13.64 59.67
C GLU A 694 6.29 12.38 58.87
N ILE A 695 7.05 11.46 58.27
CA ILE A 695 8.47 11.12 57.97
C ILE A 695 8.41 9.83 57.08
N ASP A 696 9.44 9.55 56.24
CA ASP A 696 9.87 8.24 55.66
C ASP A 696 8.95 7.47 54.68
N GLU A 697 9.41 6.62 53.75
CA GLU A 697 10.71 6.19 53.19
C GLU A 697 10.40 5.25 51.99
N HIS A 698 11.41 4.99 51.14
CA HIS A 698 11.61 3.82 50.26
C HIS A 698 10.64 3.58 49.06
N GLN A 699 11.08 3.73 47.80
CA GLN A 699 11.97 2.88 46.98
C GLN A 699 11.40 1.55 46.43
N HIS A 700 11.62 1.38 45.12
CA HIS A 700 11.67 0.14 44.32
C HIS A 700 10.33 -0.56 44.03
N LEU A 701 10.09 -1.23 42.91
CA LEU A 701 10.68 -1.47 41.58
C LEU A 701 9.65 -2.39 40.89
N ASP A 702 9.54 -2.31 39.56
CA ASP A 702 9.19 -3.40 38.62
C ASP A 702 7.83 -4.11 38.77
N ALA A 703 7.18 -4.69 37.76
CA ALA A 703 7.19 -4.68 36.30
C ALA A 703 6.15 -5.76 35.90
N ALA A 704 5.81 -5.81 34.61
CA ALA A 704 5.09 -6.87 33.87
C ALA A 704 3.55 -6.86 34.00
N GLU A 705 2.77 -7.04 32.93
CA GLU A 705 3.03 -7.67 31.61
C GLU A 705 2.86 -6.75 30.40
#